data_AF-F8J9L6-F1
#
_entry.id   AF-F8J9L6-F1
#
_cell.length_a   1.000
_cell.length_b   1.000
_cell.length_c   1.000
_cell.angle_alpha   90.00
_cell.angle_beta   90.00
_cell.angle_gamma   90.00
#
_symmetry.space_group_name_H-M   'P 1'
#
loop_
_entity.id
_entity.type
_entity.pdbx_description
1 polymer ?
#
loop_
_entity_poly.entity_id
_entity_poly.type
_entity_poly.pdbx_seq_one_letter_code
_entity_poly.pdbx_strand_id
1 'polypeptide(L)'
;MNINLKKTTLEGAARGIVRGGETLKQHRDRIMSATHSSKHYAGLKTMELRDREPILYNKLFSRLRAGVVDARETAKKIAASPIVEQEGELCFTLYNAAGDSILTSTGIIIHVGTMGAAIKYMIENDWESNPGVNDKDIFCNNDSLIGNVHPCDIHTIVPIFWERELIGWVGGVTHVIDTGAVGPGSMATGQVQRFGDGYSITCRKIGENDTLFRDWLHESQRMVRTTRYWMLDERTRIAGCHMIRKLVEEVIADEGIEAYWKFAYEAVEHGRLGLQNRIKAMTIPGKYRQVGFVDVPYNHEDVRVPSDFAKVDTIMHAPSEITIRGDGTWRLDFEGASRWGWHTYNAHQVSFTSGIWVMMTQTLIPSEMINDGAAYGTEFRLPKGTWMNPDDRRVAFSYSWHFLVSAWTALWRGLSRSYFGRGYLEEVNAGNANTSNWLQGGGFNQYDEIHAVNSFECAANGTGATAVGDGLSHAAAIWNPEGDMGDMEIWELAEPLIYLGRQIKASSGGSGKYRGGCGFESLRMVWNAKDWTMFFMGNGHVSSDWGLMGGYPAASGYRFAAHQTGLKSLIENGQDIPLGGDTDPQNPTWDDLLHGAVIKRDKQAITTEEMFSDYDLYLNYMRGGPGFGDPLDRDPQSVADDVNGGYVLERFAKQVYGVVLKQGGDGLTVDREATEAERKTILKSRIATAIPAQEWRMKERENILAKTAATQVQQMFAASFKLGPRFEKEFRAFWDLPESWTISEEELGIPSYGSRYSMDLSELPDVKTVQFVEE
;
A
#
# COMPACT_ATOMS: atom_id res chain seq x y z
N MET A 1 4.98 66.17 -7.41
CA MET A 1 6.33 65.78 -6.97
C MET A 1 6.50 64.30 -7.29
N ASN A 2 7.11 63.99 -8.43
CA ASN A 2 7.45 62.62 -8.84
C ASN A 2 8.75 62.23 -8.14
N ILE A 3 8.67 61.31 -7.18
CA ILE A 3 9.86 60.68 -6.61
C ILE A 3 10.20 59.48 -7.48
N ASN A 4 11.28 59.66 -8.24
CA ASN A 4 11.88 58.71 -9.15
C ASN A 4 12.63 57.64 -8.34
N LEU A 5 11.97 56.54 -8.00
CA LEU A 5 12.65 55.34 -7.50
C LEU A 5 13.29 54.64 -8.71
N LYS A 6 14.60 54.87 -8.87
CA LYS A 6 15.46 54.15 -9.81
C LYS A 6 15.27 52.65 -9.59
N LYS A 7 14.63 51.98 -10.55
CA LYS A 7 14.83 50.54 -10.81
C LYS A 7 16.33 50.37 -11.05
N THR A 8 17.02 49.85 -10.04
CA THR A 8 18.37 49.33 -10.23
C THR A 8 18.16 47.96 -10.89
N THR A 9 18.34 47.92 -12.20
CA THR A 9 18.48 46.68 -12.96
C THR A 9 19.71 45.96 -12.45
N LEU A 10 19.53 44.94 -11.60
CA LEU A 10 20.53 43.91 -11.36
C LEU A 10 20.53 42.99 -12.59
N GLU A 11 21.28 43.41 -13.61
CA GLU A 11 21.75 42.54 -14.69
C GLU A 11 22.85 41.64 -14.12
N GLY A 12 22.52 40.36 -14.01
CA GLY A 12 23.38 39.26 -13.59
C GLY A 12 22.45 38.14 -13.16
N ALA A 13 22.09 37.24 -14.07
CA ALA A 13 21.35 36.03 -13.71
C ALA A 13 22.11 35.35 -12.57
N ALA A 14 21.50 35.24 -11.39
CA ALA A 14 22.13 34.59 -10.25
C ALA A 14 22.51 33.16 -10.67
N ARG A 15 23.76 32.75 -10.42
CA ARG A 15 24.23 31.39 -10.68
C ARG A 15 23.33 30.42 -9.90
N GLY A 16 22.79 29.41 -10.58
CA GLY A 16 21.96 28.40 -9.92
C GLY A 16 22.77 27.53 -8.96
N ILE A 17 22.08 26.87 -8.04
CA ILE A 17 22.72 26.17 -6.92
C ILE A 17 23.33 24.81 -7.30
N VAL A 18 22.93 24.19 -8.41
CA VAL A 18 23.39 22.85 -8.80
C VAL A 18 24.83 22.88 -9.25
N ARG A 19 25.59 21.81 -9.00
CA ARG A 19 26.93 21.63 -9.58
C ARG A 19 26.91 21.87 -11.09
N GLY A 20 27.69 22.85 -11.55
CA GLY A 20 27.69 23.31 -12.94
C GLY A 20 26.99 24.67 -13.16
N GLY A 21 26.37 25.24 -12.12
CA GLY A 21 25.79 26.58 -12.12
C GLY A 21 24.39 26.70 -12.74
N GLU A 22 23.77 25.57 -13.10
CA GLU A 22 22.34 25.50 -13.49
C GLU A 22 21.45 25.65 -12.24
N THR A 23 20.25 26.21 -12.42
CA THR A 23 19.20 26.07 -11.39
C THR A 23 18.72 24.63 -11.33
N LEU A 24 18.07 24.23 -10.23
CA LEU A 24 17.44 22.92 -10.08
C LEU A 24 16.50 22.61 -11.25
N LYS A 25 15.68 23.59 -11.64
CA LYS A 25 14.74 23.45 -12.75
C LYS A 25 15.44 23.29 -14.10
N GLN A 26 16.42 24.15 -14.41
CA GLN A 26 17.19 24.05 -15.65
C GLN A 26 17.87 22.67 -15.77
N HIS A 27 18.47 22.20 -14.67
CA HIS A 27 19.14 20.93 -14.60
C HIS A 27 18.18 19.75 -14.88
N ARG A 28 17.03 19.71 -14.19
CA ARG A 28 16.02 18.67 -14.39
C ARG A 28 15.42 18.71 -15.79
N ASP A 29 15.03 19.89 -16.29
CA ASP A 29 14.44 20.06 -17.63
C ASP A 29 15.38 19.55 -18.73
N ARG A 30 16.69 19.82 -18.60
CA ARG A 30 17.71 19.29 -19.51
C ARG A 30 17.77 17.76 -19.50
N ILE A 31 17.77 17.15 -18.32
CA ILE A 31 17.78 15.69 -18.17
C ILE A 31 16.51 15.08 -18.77
N MET A 32 15.34 15.63 -18.46
CA MET A 32 14.06 15.09 -18.96
C MET A 32 13.96 15.22 -20.48
N SER A 33 14.43 16.32 -21.06
CA SER A 33 14.49 16.50 -22.52
C SER A 33 15.44 15.49 -23.19
N ALA A 34 16.60 15.23 -22.59
CA ALA A 34 17.54 14.21 -23.06
C ALA A 34 16.94 12.80 -22.95
N THR A 35 16.24 12.49 -21.86
CA THR A 35 15.53 11.21 -21.68
C THR A 35 14.46 11.02 -22.74
N HIS A 36 13.61 12.03 -22.97
CA HIS A 36 12.53 11.95 -23.93
C HIS A 36 13.03 11.72 -25.37
N SER A 37 14.08 12.43 -25.77
CA SER A 37 14.64 12.38 -27.13
C SER A 37 15.47 11.13 -27.40
N SER A 38 16.22 10.64 -26.42
CA SER A 38 17.12 9.49 -26.58
C SER A 38 16.50 8.15 -26.20
N LYS A 39 15.46 8.15 -25.35
CA LYS A 39 14.91 6.97 -24.66
C LYS A 39 15.85 6.30 -23.64
N HIS A 40 16.95 6.99 -23.29
CA HIS A 40 17.87 6.63 -22.23
C HIS A 40 17.87 7.72 -21.17
N TYR A 41 17.84 7.36 -19.89
CA TYR A 41 17.85 8.34 -18.81
C TYR A 41 19.06 9.29 -18.95
N ALA A 42 18.79 10.60 -18.85
CA ALA A 42 19.77 11.68 -19.03
C ALA A 42 20.51 11.70 -20.39
N GLY A 43 20.05 10.95 -21.40
CA GLY A 43 20.75 10.82 -22.68
C GLY A 43 21.90 9.80 -22.69
N LEU A 44 22.05 9.00 -21.63
CA LEU A 44 23.19 8.10 -21.42
C LEU A 44 23.10 6.84 -22.29
N LYS A 45 23.59 6.93 -23.53
CA LYS A 45 23.72 5.77 -24.44
C LYS A 45 24.85 4.81 -24.03
N THR A 46 25.82 5.31 -23.27
CA THR A 46 26.95 4.58 -22.70
C THR A 46 27.14 5.05 -21.26
N MET A 47 27.64 4.19 -20.38
CA MET A 47 27.92 4.53 -18.98
C MET A 47 29.43 4.57 -18.79
N GLU A 48 30.03 5.76 -18.84
CA GLU A 48 31.48 5.91 -18.91
C GLU A 48 32.17 5.32 -17.68
N LEU A 49 31.70 5.65 -16.47
CA LEU A 49 32.27 5.14 -15.24
C LEU A 49 32.07 3.63 -15.13
N ARG A 50 30.86 3.13 -15.40
CA ARG A 50 30.58 1.70 -15.35
C ARG A 50 31.38 0.89 -16.35
N ASP A 51 31.45 1.36 -17.59
CA ASP A 51 31.99 0.59 -18.72
C ASP A 51 33.53 0.70 -18.79
N ARG A 52 34.14 1.81 -18.34
CA ARG A 52 35.61 2.01 -18.35
C ARG A 52 36.29 1.80 -17.00
N GLU A 53 35.60 2.07 -15.90
CA GLU A 53 36.12 1.99 -14.54
C GLU A 53 35.24 1.11 -13.63
N PRO A 54 34.93 -0.14 -14.05
CA PRO A 54 33.93 -0.98 -13.38
C PRO A 54 34.26 -1.25 -11.91
N ILE A 55 35.56 -1.29 -11.54
CA ILE A 55 35.97 -1.48 -10.15
C ILE A 55 35.54 -0.28 -9.29
N LEU A 56 35.75 0.94 -9.79
CA LEU A 56 35.37 2.16 -9.07
C LEU A 56 33.84 2.29 -9.00
N TYR A 57 33.13 2.02 -10.10
CA TYR A 57 31.67 2.00 -10.12
C TYR A 57 31.09 1.04 -9.06
N ASN A 58 31.61 -0.19 -8.99
CA ASN A 58 31.16 -1.18 -8.01
C ASN A 58 31.54 -0.82 -6.56
N LYS A 59 32.70 -0.17 -6.35
CA LYS A 59 33.12 0.33 -5.03
C LYS A 59 32.15 1.41 -4.52
N LEU A 60 31.78 2.37 -5.37
CA LEU A 60 30.78 3.40 -5.04
C LEU A 60 29.43 2.77 -4.73
N PHE A 61 28.93 1.89 -5.60
CA PHE A 61 27.69 1.14 -5.38
C PHE A 61 27.69 0.41 -4.03
N SER A 62 28.74 -0.37 -3.77
CA SER A 62 28.83 -1.18 -2.56
C SER A 62 28.86 -0.32 -1.28
N ARG A 63 29.69 0.72 -1.25
CA ARG A 63 29.84 1.58 -0.06
C ARG A 63 28.60 2.44 0.20
N LEU A 64 28.02 3.04 -0.83
CA LEU A 64 26.82 3.86 -0.69
C LEU A 64 25.59 3.02 -0.33
N ARG A 65 25.42 1.84 -0.95
CA ARG A 65 24.31 0.94 -0.63
C ARG A 65 24.42 0.43 0.81
N ALA A 66 25.62 0.03 1.24
CA ALA A 66 25.84 -0.39 2.62
C ALA A 66 25.49 0.74 3.61
N GLY A 67 25.84 1.97 3.28
CA GLY A 67 25.57 3.10 4.17
C GLY A 67 24.10 3.50 4.29
N VAL A 68 23.29 3.41 3.22
CA VAL A 68 21.83 3.64 3.35
C VAL A 68 21.15 2.50 4.14
N VAL A 69 21.63 1.26 4.00
CA VAL A 69 21.16 0.12 4.81
C VAL A 69 21.52 0.30 6.28
N ASP A 70 22.78 0.66 6.57
CA ASP A 70 23.26 0.89 7.94
C ASP A 70 22.56 2.08 8.61
N ALA A 71 22.28 3.15 7.86
CA ALA A 71 21.52 4.29 8.36
C ALA A 71 20.12 3.90 8.82
N ARG A 72 19.41 3.05 8.06
CA ARG A 72 18.12 2.48 8.48
C ARG A 72 18.26 1.67 9.77
N GLU A 73 19.17 0.70 9.76
CA GLU A 73 19.34 -0.27 10.85
C GLU A 73 19.81 0.39 12.16
N THR A 74 20.59 1.46 12.07
CA THR A 74 21.07 2.20 13.22
C THR A 74 20.03 3.20 13.72
N ALA A 75 19.45 4.00 12.83
CA ALA A 75 18.55 5.07 13.24
C ALA A 75 17.22 4.56 13.81
N LYS A 76 16.74 3.40 13.36
CA LYS A 76 15.47 2.83 13.86
C LYS A 76 15.43 2.66 15.38
N LYS A 77 16.60 2.41 16.00
CA LYS A 77 16.81 2.23 17.44
C LYS A 77 16.60 3.51 18.28
N ILE A 78 16.37 4.66 17.64
CA ILE A 78 16.04 5.93 18.31
C ILE A 78 14.55 6.01 18.65
N ALA A 79 13.69 5.36 17.85
CA ALA A 79 12.25 5.47 17.99
C ALA A 79 11.76 4.82 19.29
N ALA A 80 10.68 5.36 19.86
CA ALA A 80 9.90 4.69 20.91
C ALA A 80 8.73 3.88 20.34
N SER A 81 8.32 4.16 19.09
CA SER A 81 7.23 3.45 18.42
C SER A 81 7.72 2.08 17.94
N PRO A 82 7.06 0.97 18.31
CA PRO A 82 7.42 -0.35 17.80
C PRO A 82 7.46 -0.38 16.27
N ILE A 83 6.46 0.23 15.62
CA ILE A 83 6.33 0.38 14.16
C ILE A 83 7.65 0.73 13.47
N VAL A 84 8.45 1.62 14.07
CA VAL A 84 9.75 2.00 13.54
C VAL A 84 10.88 1.14 14.12
N GLU A 85 10.90 0.93 15.43
CA GLU A 85 12.03 0.31 16.15
C GLU A 85 12.17 -1.19 15.86
N GLN A 86 11.06 -1.93 15.92
CA GLN A 86 11.01 -3.38 15.73
C GLN A 86 10.70 -3.73 14.26
N GLU A 87 9.51 -3.37 13.78
CA GLU A 87 8.97 -3.72 12.45
C GLU A 87 9.75 -3.06 11.31
N GLY A 88 10.38 -1.91 11.60
CA GLY A 88 11.26 -1.25 10.64
C GLY A 88 10.50 -0.54 9.52
N GLU A 89 9.36 0.06 9.83
CA GLU A 89 8.56 0.84 8.87
C GLU A 89 9.11 2.26 8.70
N LEU A 90 10.36 2.27 8.25
CA LEU A 90 11.16 3.41 7.86
C LEU A 90 12.00 3.08 6.62
N CYS A 91 12.36 4.11 5.85
CA CYS A 91 13.18 3.97 4.65
C CYS A 91 14.07 5.19 4.46
N PHE A 92 15.30 4.97 3.98
CA PHE A 92 16.23 6.03 3.60
C PHE A 92 16.70 5.89 2.16
N THR A 93 16.62 6.99 1.42
CA THR A 93 16.90 7.02 -0.02
C THR A 93 17.84 8.16 -0.36
N LEU A 94 18.86 7.86 -1.17
CA LEU A 94 19.80 8.83 -1.72
C LEU A 94 19.34 9.23 -3.14
N TYR A 95 19.31 10.52 -3.42
CA TYR A 95 18.87 11.10 -4.69
C TYR A 95 19.96 11.95 -5.35
N ASN A 96 19.97 11.99 -6.68
CA ASN A 96 20.74 12.98 -7.43
C ASN A 96 20.07 14.36 -7.42
N ALA A 97 20.71 15.38 -7.98
CA ALA A 97 20.22 16.76 -7.93
C ALA A 97 18.82 16.97 -8.56
N ALA A 98 18.42 16.13 -9.52
CA ALA A 98 17.12 16.18 -10.20
C ALA A 98 15.98 15.50 -9.41
N GLY A 99 16.29 14.94 -8.24
CA GLY A 99 15.32 14.23 -7.40
C GLY A 99 15.06 12.80 -7.86
N ASP A 100 15.96 12.20 -8.64
CA ASP A 100 15.88 10.79 -9.03
C ASP A 100 16.71 9.92 -8.08
N SER A 101 16.12 8.82 -7.62
CA SER A 101 16.78 7.94 -6.65
C SER A 101 18.01 7.24 -7.25
N ILE A 102 19.09 7.15 -6.48
CA ILE A 102 20.32 6.46 -6.85
C ILE A 102 20.31 5.07 -6.19
N LEU A 103 20.09 5.05 -4.87
CA LEU A 103 20.10 3.86 -4.00
C LEU A 103 19.16 4.07 -2.81
N THR A 104 18.67 2.98 -2.23
CA THR A 104 17.74 2.97 -1.10
C THR A 104 18.11 1.86 -0.10
N SER A 105 17.72 2.04 1.17
CA SER A 105 17.53 0.91 2.10
C SER A 105 16.35 0.05 1.64
N THR A 106 16.13 -1.09 2.30
CA THR A 106 14.85 -1.81 2.24
C THR A 106 13.82 -1.19 3.21
N GLY A 107 12.73 -1.90 3.56
CA GLY A 107 11.59 -1.37 4.32
C GLY A 107 10.48 -0.81 3.42
N ILE A 108 9.84 0.29 3.82
CA ILE A 108 8.74 0.96 3.10
C ILE A 108 9.22 1.72 1.84
N ILE A 109 9.76 1.00 0.87
CA ILE A 109 10.43 1.57 -0.30
C ILE A 109 9.50 2.25 -1.31
N ILE A 110 8.17 2.24 -1.11
CA ILE A 110 7.25 3.05 -1.91
C ILE A 110 7.63 4.54 -1.87
N HIS A 111 8.24 4.99 -0.75
CA HIS A 111 8.65 6.38 -0.55
C HIS A 111 9.89 6.78 -1.34
N VAL A 112 10.57 5.83 -2.00
CA VAL A 112 11.56 6.14 -3.03
C VAL A 112 10.94 7.11 -4.05
N GLY A 113 9.75 6.77 -4.55
CA GLY A 113 9.02 7.61 -5.50
C GLY A 113 8.38 8.84 -4.86
N THR A 114 7.78 8.72 -3.67
CA THR A 114 7.04 9.85 -3.07
C THR A 114 7.94 10.98 -2.58
N MET A 115 9.09 10.67 -1.97
CA MET A 115 10.08 11.69 -1.60
C MET A 115 10.74 12.30 -2.85
N GLY A 116 11.01 11.50 -3.88
CA GLY A 116 11.47 11.99 -5.18
C GLY A 116 10.46 12.94 -5.83
N ALA A 117 9.16 12.64 -5.77
CA ALA A 117 8.10 13.52 -6.26
C ALA A 117 8.01 14.82 -5.46
N ALA A 118 8.17 14.78 -4.13
CA ALA A 118 8.23 15.98 -3.29
C ALA A 118 9.45 16.87 -3.62
N ILE A 119 10.62 16.27 -3.87
CA ILE A 119 11.80 16.99 -4.37
C ILE A 119 11.48 17.64 -5.72
N LYS A 120 10.90 16.88 -6.66
CA LYS A 120 10.54 17.38 -7.99
C LYS A 120 9.48 18.50 -7.92
N TYR A 121 8.55 18.43 -6.96
CA TYR A 121 7.61 19.52 -6.69
C TYR A 121 8.34 20.78 -6.20
N MET A 122 9.33 20.64 -5.31
CA MET A 122 10.20 21.76 -4.93
C MET A 122 10.92 22.38 -6.12
N ILE A 123 11.44 21.54 -7.02
CA ILE A 123 12.11 21.97 -8.25
C ILE A 123 11.16 22.78 -9.16
N GLU A 124 9.95 22.29 -9.39
CA GLU A 124 9.02 22.93 -10.35
C GLU A 124 8.39 24.23 -9.84
N ASN A 125 8.22 24.42 -8.52
CA ASN A 125 7.68 25.66 -7.97
C ASN A 125 8.76 26.54 -7.31
N ASP A 126 9.99 26.47 -7.82
CA ASP A 126 11.01 27.49 -7.56
C ASP A 126 11.36 27.67 -6.07
N TRP A 127 11.38 26.57 -5.31
CA TRP A 127 11.87 26.58 -3.92
C TRP A 127 13.31 27.11 -3.81
N GLU A 128 14.11 26.98 -4.88
CA GLU A 128 15.45 27.56 -4.98
C GLU A 128 15.46 29.07 -4.75
N SER A 129 14.43 29.79 -5.22
CA SER A 129 14.30 31.23 -5.04
C SER A 129 13.64 31.59 -3.70
N ASN A 130 12.61 30.86 -3.29
CA ASN A 130 11.90 31.06 -2.03
C ASN A 130 11.24 29.75 -1.58
N PRO A 131 11.55 29.21 -0.39
CA PRO A 131 12.32 29.79 0.72
C PRO A 131 13.84 29.69 0.59
N GLY A 132 14.35 29.30 -0.58
CA GLY A 132 15.74 28.96 -0.78
C GLY A 132 16.04 27.52 -0.36
N VAL A 133 17.03 26.91 -1.00
CA VAL A 133 17.58 25.60 -0.63
C VAL A 133 19.05 25.82 -0.29
N ASN A 134 19.37 25.84 0.99
CA ASN A 134 20.72 26.08 1.48
C ASN A 134 21.34 24.82 2.09
N ASP A 135 22.67 24.82 2.20
CA ASP A 135 23.36 23.82 2.99
C ASP A 135 22.82 23.82 4.43
N LYS A 136 22.67 22.62 5.00
CA LYS A 136 22.15 22.39 6.37
C LYS A 136 20.68 22.77 6.59
N ASP A 137 19.92 23.06 5.54
CA ASP A 137 18.46 23.18 5.64
C ASP A 137 17.82 21.79 5.88
N ILE A 138 16.69 21.78 6.60
CA ILE A 138 15.90 20.58 6.87
C ILE A 138 14.47 20.83 6.37
N PHE A 139 14.01 20.01 5.44
CA PHE A 139 12.64 20.05 4.94
C PHE A 139 11.82 18.88 5.51
N CYS A 140 10.53 19.12 5.73
CA CYS A 140 9.55 18.12 6.14
C CYS A 140 8.33 18.15 5.23
N ASN A 141 7.78 16.98 4.93
CA ASN A 141 6.64 16.84 4.02
C ASN A 141 5.85 15.56 4.31
N ASN A 142 4.54 15.61 4.12
CA ASN A 142 3.70 14.41 4.01
C ASN A 142 2.50 14.60 3.07
N ASP A 143 2.49 15.65 2.24
CA ASP A 143 1.30 16.02 1.47
C ASP A 143 0.97 15.00 0.36
N SER A 144 -0.19 14.34 0.49
CA SER A 144 -0.67 13.37 -0.49
C SER A 144 -1.11 13.99 -1.82
N LEU A 145 -1.47 15.28 -1.86
CA LEU A 145 -1.83 15.96 -3.11
C LEU A 145 -0.63 16.15 -4.06
N ILE A 146 0.60 16.01 -3.56
CA ILE A 146 1.82 15.98 -4.38
C ILE A 146 2.40 14.57 -4.52
N GLY A 147 1.68 13.56 -4.04
CA GLY A 147 1.99 12.15 -4.31
C GLY A 147 2.41 11.28 -3.15
N ASN A 148 2.38 11.77 -1.91
CA ASN A 148 2.56 10.90 -0.75
C ASN A 148 1.44 9.85 -0.64
N VAL A 149 1.72 8.73 0.03
CA VAL A 149 0.73 7.67 0.27
C VAL A 149 -0.41 8.20 1.14
N HIS A 150 -0.06 8.67 2.34
CA HIS A 150 -1.01 9.21 3.30
C HIS A 150 -0.30 10.08 4.35
N PRO A 151 -1.02 10.86 5.17
CA PRO A 151 -0.39 11.81 6.09
C PRO A 151 0.51 11.18 7.15
N CYS A 152 0.31 9.92 7.54
CA CYS A 152 1.12 9.29 8.60
C CYS A 152 2.54 8.88 8.14
N ASP A 153 2.83 8.91 6.84
CA ASP A 153 4.19 8.70 6.35
C ASP A 153 4.90 10.04 6.20
N ILE A 154 5.75 10.38 7.17
CA ILE A 154 6.40 11.69 7.24
C ILE A 154 7.79 11.65 6.62
N HIS A 155 8.03 12.52 5.65
CA HIS A 155 9.34 12.69 5.01
C HIS A 155 10.15 13.75 5.73
N THR A 156 11.44 13.48 5.91
CA THR A 156 12.48 14.49 6.15
C THR A 156 13.44 14.48 4.97
N ILE A 157 13.67 15.65 4.37
CA ILE A 157 14.49 15.80 3.16
C ILE A 157 15.60 16.81 3.44
N VAL A 158 16.85 16.42 3.20
CA VAL A 158 18.03 17.25 3.43
C VAL A 158 18.83 17.36 2.13
N PRO A 159 19.16 18.58 1.64
CA PRO A 159 20.03 18.73 0.49
C PRO A 159 21.48 18.39 0.86
N ILE A 160 22.23 17.86 -0.11
CA ILE A 160 23.64 17.53 0.04
C ILE A 160 24.45 18.49 -0.84
N PHE A 161 25.35 19.24 -0.21
CA PHE A 161 26.22 20.21 -0.87
C PHE A 161 27.68 19.74 -0.90
N TRP A 162 28.38 20.06 -1.98
CA TRP A 162 29.83 19.92 -2.09
C TRP A 162 30.41 21.21 -2.67
N GLU A 163 31.42 21.79 -2.02
CA GLU A 163 32.03 23.06 -2.46
C GLU A 163 31.01 24.20 -2.73
N ARG A 164 29.93 24.24 -1.93
CA ARG A 164 28.80 25.21 -2.02
C ARG A 164 27.85 25.02 -3.20
N GLU A 165 27.94 23.89 -3.90
CA GLU A 165 26.97 23.51 -4.94
C GLU A 165 26.18 22.28 -4.52
N LEU A 166 24.89 22.23 -4.86
CA LEU A 166 24.02 21.09 -4.62
C LEU A 166 24.41 19.94 -5.55
N ILE A 167 24.60 18.76 -4.97
CA ILE A 167 24.97 17.53 -5.69
C ILE A 167 23.94 16.41 -5.56
N GLY A 168 22.99 16.54 -4.65
CA GLY A 168 21.96 15.54 -4.40
C GLY A 168 21.13 15.83 -3.17
N TRP A 169 20.33 14.86 -2.77
CA TRP A 169 19.45 14.93 -1.61
C TRP A 169 19.45 13.60 -0.88
N VAL A 170 19.10 13.62 0.40
CA VAL A 170 18.69 12.42 1.14
C VAL A 170 17.28 12.61 1.65
N GLY A 171 16.46 11.57 1.48
CA GLY A 171 15.13 11.48 2.06
C GLY A 171 15.09 10.36 3.10
N GLY A 172 14.48 10.64 4.25
CA GLY A 172 14.13 9.65 5.26
C GLY A 172 12.64 9.69 5.54
N VAL A 173 12.00 8.53 5.63
CA VAL A 173 10.58 8.39 5.99
C VAL A 173 10.43 7.47 7.19
N THR A 174 9.42 7.75 8.01
CA THR A 174 8.90 6.83 9.03
C THR A 174 7.39 6.89 8.99
N HIS A 175 6.74 5.75 9.19
CA HIS A 175 5.33 5.73 9.52
C HIS A 175 5.13 6.16 10.99
N VAL A 176 4.39 7.25 11.23
CA VAL A 176 4.03 7.70 12.58
C VAL A 176 2.68 7.11 13.00
N ILE A 177 2.45 6.97 14.31
CA ILE A 177 1.23 6.34 14.85
C ILE A 177 -0.03 7.14 14.48
N ASP A 178 0.01 8.48 14.62
CA ASP A 178 -1.12 9.35 14.26
C ASP A 178 -0.65 10.72 13.80
N THR A 179 -1.53 11.41 13.07
CA THR A 179 -1.32 12.80 12.62
C THR A 179 -2.47 13.72 13.01
N GLY A 180 -3.25 13.39 14.03
CA GLY A 180 -4.37 14.23 14.46
C GLY A 180 -5.55 14.27 13.50
N ALA A 181 -5.78 13.19 12.74
CA ALA A 181 -7.02 13.01 12.00
C ALA A 181 -8.22 12.90 12.97
N VAL A 182 -9.45 13.00 12.44
CA VAL A 182 -10.69 12.80 13.21
C VAL A 182 -10.65 11.45 13.93
N GLY A 183 -10.43 10.35 13.19
CA GLY A 183 -10.25 9.03 13.78
C GLY A 183 -8.92 8.88 14.53
N PRO A 184 -8.90 8.22 15.71
CA PRO A 184 -7.67 7.99 16.47
C PRO A 184 -6.91 6.75 15.97
N GLY A 185 -6.01 6.95 15.00
CA GLY A 185 -5.15 5.92 14.41
C GLY A 185 -4.47 6.45 13.15
N SER A 186 -3.68 5.62 12.46
CA SER A 186 -3.03 6.05 11.21
C SER A 186 -3.93 5.82 9.99
N MET A 187 -4.55 4.64 9.91
CA MET A 187 -5.50 4.21 8.88
C MET A 187 -6.93 4.65 9.22
N ALA A 188 -7.08 5.94 9.52
CA ALA A 188 -8.25 6.50 10.19
C ALA A 188 -9.54 6.51 9.35
N THR A 189 -10.67 6.44 10.06
CA THR A 189 -12.02 6.69 9.53
C THR A 189 -12.70 7.79 10.34
N GLY A 190 -13.76 8.39 9.78
CA GLY A 190 -14.54 9.46 10.41
C GLY A 190 -14.56 10.70 9.53
N GLN A 191 -13.40 11.22 9.15
CA GLN A 191 -13.28 12.23 8.10
C GLN A 191 -13.62 11.64 6.72
N VAL A 192 -14.13 12.49 5.83
CA VAL A 192 -14.49 12.12 4.45
C VAL A 192 -13.85 13.04 3.41
N GLN A 193 -12.98 13.95 3.86
CA GLN A 193 -12.29 14.97 3.08
C GLN A 193 -10.93 15.24 3.72
N ARG A 194 -10.04 15.91 2.98
CA ARG A 194 -8.74 16.42 3.48
C ARG A 194 -8.89 17.21 4.78
N PHE A 195 -9.99 17.94 4.93
CA PHE A 195 -10.32 18.69 6.14
C PHE A 195 -10.72 17.72 7.27
N GLY A 196 -9.77 17.44 8.16
CA GLY A 196 -9.92 16.42 9.21
C GLY A 196 -9.12 15.14 8.95
N ASP A 197 -8.37 15.05 7.84
CA ASP A 197 -7.53 13.90 7.49
C ASP A 197 -6.12 13.95 8.09
N GLY A 198 -5.91 14.80 9.11
CA GLY A 198 -4.64 14.93 9.83
C GLY A 198 -3.79 16.11 9.37
N TYR A 199 -2.68 16.31 10.09
CA TYR A 199 -1.72 17.37 9.89
C TYR A 199 -0.96 17.16 8.57
N SER A 200 -1.24 18.01 7.58
CA SER A 200 -0.61 17.94 6.26
C SER A 200 0.42 19.06 6.07
N ILE A 201 1.62 18.67 5.67
CA ILE A 201 2.83 19.50 5.57
C ILE A 201 3.30 19.44 4.12
N THR A 202 3.29 20.58 3.43
CA THR A 202 3.71 20.69 2.03
C THR A 202 5.12 21.28 1.95
N CYS A 203 6.14 20.42 1.80
CA CYS A 203 7.55 20.80 1.62
C CYS A 203 8.05 21.98 2.50
N ARG A 204 7.70 21.95 3.80
CA ARG A 204 8.04 23.04 4.73
C ARG A 204 9.52 22.97 5.09
N LYS A 205 10.21 24.10 5.05
CA LYS A 205 11.51 24.25 5.72
C LYS A 205 11.27 24.30 7.24
N ILE A 206 11.70 23.27 7.96
CA ILE A 206 11.47 23.11 9.40
C ILE A 206 12.73 23.30 10.24
N GLY A 207 13.88 23.46 9.59
CA GLY A 207 15.13 23.78 10.26
C GLY A 207 16.15 24.36 9.29
N GLU A 208 17.14 25.03 9.87
CA GLU A 208 18.30 25.60 9.19
C GLU A 208 19.53 25.36 10.07
N ASN A 209 20.73 25.34 9.47
CA ASN A 209 21.97 25.08 10.22
C ASN A 209 21.88 23.81 11.08
N ASP A 210 21.32 22.73 10.52
CA ASP A 210 21.11 21.44 11.17
C ASP A 210 20.26 21.51 12.45
N THR A 211 19.49 22.60 12.64
CA THR A 211 18.70 22.87 13.86
C THR A 211 17.24 23.12 13.51
N LEU A 212 16.34 22.39 14.17
CA LEU A 212 14.90 22.56 14.01
C LEU A 212 14.39 23.88 14.58
N PHE A 213 13.43 24.48 13.90
CA PHE A 213 12.76 25.70 14.35
C PHE A 213 11.81 25.42 15.51
N ARG A 214 11.80 26.33 16.49
CA ARG A 214 11.01 26.18 17.71
C ARG A 214 9.50 26.29 17.45
N ASP A 215 9.09 27.16 16.55
CA ASP A 215 7.70 27.32 16.12
C ASP A 215 7.17 26.02 15.49
N TRP A 216 7.96 25.40 14.61
CA TRP A 216 7.66 24.07 14.06
C TRP A 216 7.49 23.02 15.16
N LEU A 217 8.44 22.94 16.09
CA LEU A 217 8.38 21.97 17.20
C LEU A 217 7.11 22.15 18.02
N HIS A 218 6.81 23.38 18.44
CA HIS A 218 5.64 23.65 19.26
C HIS A 218 4.31 23.43 18.52
N GLU A 219 4.25 23.74 17.23
CA GLU A 219 3.06 23.55 16.39
C GLU A 219 2.83 22.08 16.08
N SER A 220 3.80 21.38 15.49
CA SER A 220 3.64 19.98 15.08
C SER A 220 3.26 19.06 16.25
N GLN A 221 3.91 19.23 17.40
CA GLN A 221 3.73 18.37 18.58
C GLN A 221 2.33 18.44 19.20
N ARG A 222 1.62 19.56 19.05
CA ARG A 222 0.25 19.73 19.60
C ARG A 222 -0.85 19.37 18.61
N MET A 223 -0.50 19.06 17.37
CA MET A 223 -1.46 18.66 16.34
C MET A 223 -1.70 17.14 16.33
N VAL A 224 -0.98 16.38 17.14
CA VAL A 224 -1.02 14.90 17.17
C VAL A 224 -1.30 14.41 18.59
N ARG A 225 -1.77 13.16 18.72
CA ARG A 225 -2.04 12.53 20.03
C ARG A 225 -0.77 11.94 20.63
N THR A 226 0.00 11.21 19.82
CA THR A 226 1.16 10.41 20.23
C THR A 226 2.47 11.20 20.23
N THR A 227 2.47 12.39 20.86
CA THR A 227 3.52 13.40 20.73
C THR A 227 4.96 12.89 20.97
N ARG A 228 5.19 12.08 22.01
CA ARG A 228 6.54 11.56 22.30
C ARG A 228 7.06 10.62 21.21
N TYR A 229 6.18 9.83 20.62
CA TYR A 229 6.49 8.94 19.50
C TYR A 229 6.86 9.76 18.27
N TRP A 230 5.99 10.72 17.89
CA TRP A 230 6.26 11.67 16.81
C TRP A 230 7.63 12.37 16.94
N MET A 231 7.95 12.86 18.14
CA MET A 231 9.20 13.56 18.41
C MET A 231 10.42 12.67 18.17
N LEU A 232 10.37 11.40 18.56
CA LEU A 232 11.48 10.47 18.39
C LEU A 232 11.57 9.97 16.94
N ASP A 233 10.45 9.76 16.26
CA ASP A 233 10.43 9.44 14.83
C ASP A 233 11.07 10.55 14.00
N GLU A 234 10.86 11.82 14.37
CA GLU A 234 11.57 12.96 13.75
C GLU A 234 13.09 12.89 13.95
N ARG A 235 13.55 12.49 15.15
CA ARG A 235 14.98 12.30 15.41
C ARG A 235 15.56 11.13 14.64
N THR A 236 14.82 10.03 14.51
CA THR A 236 15.18 8.88 13.66
C THR A 236 15.45 9.35 12.22
N ARG A 237 14.52 10.11 11.63
CA ARG A 237 14.68 10.60 10.25
C ARG A 237 15.87 11.54 10.10
N ILE A 238 16.03 12.53 10.98
CA ILE A 238 17.15 13.48 10.92
C ILE A 238 18.50 12.75 11.08
N ALA A 239 18.59 11.79 12.00
CA ALA A 239 19.80 11.03 12.23
C ALA A 239 20.24 10.27 10.96
N GLY A 240 19.34 9.50 10.35
CA GLY A 240 19.66 8.76 9.12
C GLY A 240 20.01 9.68 7.94
N CYS A 241 19.29 10.80 7.77
CA CYS A 241 19.64 11.80 6.76
C CYS A 241 21.07 12.34 6.96
N HIS A 242 21.44 12.73 8.18
CA HIS A 242 22.78 13.26 8.46
C HIS A 242 23.88 12.20 8.35
N MET A 243 23.61 10.94 8.72
CA MET A 243 24.54 9.82 8.51
C MET A 243 24.85 9.65 7.01
N ILE A 244 23.83 9.65 6.16
CA ILE A 244 23.99 9.48 4.71
C ILE A 244 24.67 10.71 4.08
N ARG A 245 24.30 11.94 4.48
CA ARG A 245 24.97 13.16 4.00
C ARG A 245 26.47 13.10 4.28
N LYS A 246 26.86 12.77 5.52
CA LYS A 246 28.26 12.62 5.93
C LYS A 246 28.97 11.51 5.15
N LEU A 247 28.32 10.36 4.95
CA LEU A 247 28.87 9.27 4.14
C LEU A 247 29.18 9.72 2.71
N VAL A 248 28.26 10.47 2.08
CA VAL A 248 28.45 10.97 0.71
C VAL A 248 29.64 11.93 0.66
N GLU A 249 29.76 12.83 1.62
CA GLU A 249 30.92 13.73 1.74
C GLU A 249 32.24 12.96 1.88
N GLU A 250 32.28 11.91 2.70
CA GLU A 250 33.46 11.04 2.87
C GLU A 250 33.79 10.25 1.59
N VAL A 251 32.78 9.70 0.90
CA VAL A 251 32.97 9.00 -0.37
C VAL A 251 33.54 9.94 -1.43
N ILE A 252 33.05 11.18 -1.51
CA ILE A 252 33.55 12.17 -2.46
C ILE A 252 34.97 12.61 -2.10
N ALA A 253 35.30 12.76 -0.81
CA ALA A 253 36.65 13.07 -0.37
C ALA A 253 37.66 11.98 -0.76
N ASP A 254 37.26 10.71 -0.69
CA ASP A 254 38.13 9.56 -1.02
C ASP A 254 38.24 9.30 -2.53
N GLU A 255 37.14 9.40 -3.26
CA GLU A 255 37.02 8.93 -4.66
C GLU A 255 36.90 10.06 -5.69
N GLY A 256 36.68 11.28 -5.23
CA GLY A 256 36.52 12.47 -6.05
C GLY A 256 35.09 12.72 -6.55
N ILE A 257 34.74 14.00 -6.67
CA ILE A 257 33.41 14.46 -7.10
C ILE A 257 33.04 14.02 -8.52
N GLU A 258 34.02 13.88 -9.42
CA GLU A 258 33.76 13.47 -10.81
C GLU A 258 33.22 12.04 -10.90
N ALA A 259 33.78 11.12 -10.11
CA ALA A 259 33.32 9.72 -10.08
C ALA A 259 31.91 9.63 -9.47
N TYR A 260 31.67 10.32 -8.35
CA TYR A 260 30.35 10.38 -7.73
C TYR A 260 29.30 10.99 -8.67
N TRP A 261 29.63 12.09 -9.33
CA TRP A 261 28.71 12.78 -10.25
C TRP A 261 28.32 11.90 -11.42
N LYS A 262 29.26 11.16 -12.03
CA LYS A 262 28.92 10.15 -13.07
C LYS A 262 28.03 9.05 -12.51
N PHE A 263 28.39 8.47 -11.37
CA PHE A 263 27.63 7.41 -10.72
C PHE A 263 26.17 7.81 -10.46
N ALA A 264 25.93 9.04 -9.99
CA ALA A 264 24.61 9.56 -9.63
C ALA A 264 23.57 9.57 -10.77
N TYR A 265 24.01 9.53 -12.04
CA TYR A 265 23.10 9.45 -13.20
C TYR A 265 23.24 8.12 -13.95
N GLU A 266 24.45 7.54 -14.04
CA GLU A 266 24.66 6.22 -14.65
C GLU A 266 23.93 5.11 -13.88
N ALA A 267 23.83 5.21 -12.54
CA ALA A 267 23.10 4.26 -11.71
C ALA A 267 21.60 4.15 -12.09
N VAL A 268 20.99 5.26 -12.49
CA VAL A 268 19.56 5.31 -12.84
C VAL A 268 19.32 4.68 -14.21
N GLU A 269 20.13 5.01 -15.22
CA GLU A 269 20.04 4.34 -16.53
C GLU A 269 20.36 2.85 -16.43
N HIS A 270 21.29 2.47 -15.54
CA HIS A 270 21.58 1.07 -15.27
C HIS A 270 20.33 0.33 -14.74
N GLY A 271 19.56 0.93 -13.84
CA GLY A 271 18.28 0.38 -13.37
C GLY A 271 17.26 0.20 -14.50
N ARG A 272 17.14 1.18 -15.39
CA ARG A 272 16.22 1.10 -16.57
C ARG A 272 16.59 -0.05 -17.49
N LEU A 273 17.88 -0.23 -17.76
CA LEU A 273 18.39 -1.35 -18.57
C LEU A 273 18.18 -2.70 -17.86
N GLY A 274 18.35 -2.76 -16.54
CA GLY A 274 18.07 -3.94 -15.72
C GLY A 274 16.62 -4.42 -15.90
N LEU A 275 15.64 -3.52 -15.75
CA LEU A 275 14.24 -3.84 -16.00
C LEU A 275 14.01 -4.36 -17.42
N GLN A 276 14.50 -3.63 -18.43
CA GLN A 276 14.30 -3.99 -19.83
C GLN A 276 14.85 -5.40 -20.13
N ASN A 277 16.01 -5.74 -19.57
CA ASN A 277 16.61 -7.06 -19.73
C ASN A 277 15.80 -8.14 -19.02
N ARG A 278 15.32 -7.88 -17.80
CA ARG A 278 14.48 -8.81 -17.03
C ARG A 278 13.14 -9.10 -17.69
N ILE A 279 12.46 -8.08 -18.23
CA ILE A 279 11.24 -8.27 -19.02
C ILE A 279 11.53 -9.19 -20.21
N LYS A 280 12.58 -8.94 -20.99
CA LYS A 280 12.95 -9.80 -22.13
C LYS A 280 13.29 -11.23 -21.72
N ALA A 281 13.92 -11.41 -20.57
CA ALA A 281 14.37 -12.71 -20.09
C ALA A 281 13.21 -13.56 -19.51
N MET A 282 12.31 -12.94 -18.74
CA MET A 282 11.36 -13.68 -17.89
C MET A 282 9.93 -13.71 -18.45
N THR A 283 9.53 -12.71 -19.24
CA THR A 283 8.12 -12.52 -19.63
C THR A 283 7.83 -12.92 -21.07
N ILE A 284 6.58 -12.83 -21.51
CA ILE A 284 6.15 -13.09 -22.89
C ILE A 284 5.49 -11.81 -23.44
N PRO A 285 5.90 -11.30 -24.61
CA PRO A 285 5.22 -10.18 -25.26
C PRO A 285 3.74 -10.50 -25.53
N GLY A 286 2.85 -9.56 -25.23
CA GLY A 286 1.42 -9.78 -25.35
C GLY A 286 0.59 -8.81 -24.51
N LYS A 287 -0.73 -9.03 -24.54
CA LYS A 287 -1.70 -8.27 -23.75
C LYS A 287 -2.28 -9.16 -22.64
N TYR A 288 -2.24 -8.66 -21.41
CA TYR A 288 -2.76 -9.33 -20.22
C TYR A 288 -3.85 -8.45 -19.61
N ARG A 289 -5.02 -9.03 -19.34
CA ARG A 289 -6.18 -8.31 -18.79
C ARG A 289 -6.58 -8.93 -17.46
N GLN A 290 -6.82 -8.07 -16.49
CA GLN A 290 -7.17 -8.43 -15.13
C GLN A 290 -7.91 -7.25 -14.47
N VAL A 291 -8.48 -7.49 -13.30
CA VAL A 291 -9.25 -6.51 -12.54
C VAL A 291 -9.14 -6.79 -11.03
N GLY A 292 -9.22 -5.74 -10.22
CA GLY A 292 -9.35 -5.81 -8.76
C GLY A 292 -10.55 -5.00 -8.26
N PHE A 293 -11.06 -5.37 -7.09
CA PHE A 293 -12.19 -4.74 -6.42
C PHE A 293 -11.99 -4.71 -4.90
N VAL A 294 -12.62 -3.75 -4.22
CA VAL A 294 -12.81 -3.79 -2.75
C VAL A 294 -14.06 -3.01 -2.36
N ASP A 295 -14.67 -3.37 -1.24
CA ASP A 295 -15.91 -2.78 -0.73
C ASP A 295 -15.70 -1.51 0.11
N VAL A 296 -16.68 -0.61 0.04
CA VAL A 296 -16.82 0.57 0.92
C VAL A 296 -18.26 0.63 1.44
N PRO A 297 -18.61 -0.12 2.50
CA PRO A 297 -19.96 -0.19 3.05
C PRO A 297 -20.29 1.00 3.98
N TYR A 298 -20.23 2.23 3.46
CA TYR A 298 -20.43 3.45 4.25
C TYR A 298 -21.89 3.74 4.60
N ASN A 299 -22.85 3.01 4.04
CA ASN A 299 -24.26 3.18 4.41
C ASN A 299 -24.58 2.63 5.82
N HIS A 300 -23.78 1.69 6.34
CA HIS A 300 -24.00 1.06 7.65
C HIS A 300 -23.97 2.05 8.83
N GLU A 301 -24.79 1.84 9.86
CA GLU A 301 -24.95 2.77 10.99
C GLU A 301 -23.67 3.01 11.81
N ASP A 302 -22.82 1.99 11.94
CA ASP A 302 -21.52 2.08 12.63
C ASP A 302 -20.42 2.81 11.83
N VAL A 303 -20.75 3.36 10.66
CA VAL A 303 -19.92 4.33 9.94
C VAL A 303 -20.54 5.71 10.13
N ARG A 304 -20.12 6.42 11.18
CA ARG A 304 -20.72 7.68 11.64
C ARG A 304 -19.98 8.89 11.10
N VAL A 305 -20.00 9.05 9.78
CA VAL A 305 -19.37 10.19 9.10
C VAL A 305 -20.24 11.46 9.23
N PRO A 306 -19.63 12.66 9.30
CA PRO A 306 -20.35 13.91 9.55
C PRO A 306 -21.04 14.49 8.31
N SER A 307 -20.87 13.86 7.14
CA SER A 307 -21.43 14.33 5.87
C SER A 307 -22.37 13.29 5.28
N ASP A 308 -23.62 13.67 5.12
CA ASP A 308 -24.70 12.85 4.56
C ASP A 308 -24.40 12.36 3.14
N PHE A 309 -23.76 13.18 2.30
CA PHE A 309 -23.38 12.80 0.94
C PHE A 309 -22.36 11.64 0.87
N ALA A 310 -21.71 11.30 1.98
CA ALA A 310 -20.75 10.19 2.06
C ALA A 310 -21.39 8.88 2.53
N LYS A 311 -22.64 8.89 3.00
CA LYS A 311 -23.37 7.71 3.51
C LYS A 311 -23.93 6.88 2.36
N VAL A 312 -23.06 6.16 1.67
CA VAL A 312 -23.45 5.30 0.54
C VAL A 312 -22.48 4.13 0.39
N ASP A 313 -23.00 2.97 0.01
CA ASP A 313 -22.16 1.81 -0.31
C ASP A 313 -21.58 1.98 -1.72
N THR A 314 -20.26 1.80 -1.86
CA THR A 314 -19.57 1.83 -3.16
C THR A 314 -18.58 0.67 -3.29
N ILE A 315 -18.10 0.44 -4.51
CA ILE A 315 -17.10 -0.58 -4.82
C ILE A 315 -16.01 0.08 -5.66
N MET A 316 -14.75 -0.10 -5.25
CA MET A 316 -13.62 0.29 -6.08
C MET A 316 -13.51 -0.66 -7.28
N HIS A 317 -13.27 -0.12 -8.48
CA HIS A 317 -13.01 -0.88 -9.68
C HIS A 317 -11.65 -0.47 -10.27
N ALA A 318 -10.73 -1.44 -10.42
CA ALA A 318 -9.40 -1.21 -10.99
C ALA A 318 -9.08 -2.25 -12.08
N PRO A 319 -9.65 -2.10 -13.29
CA PRO A 319 -9.25 -2.90 -14.44
C PRO A 319 -7.84 -2.49 -14.88
N SER A 320 -7.08 -3.43 -15.43
CA SER A 320 -5.80 -3.13 -16.07
C SER A 320 -5.57 -3.96 -17.32
N GLU A 321 -5.01 -3.32 -18.35
CA GLU A 321 -4.41 -3.96 -19.52
C GLU A 321 -2.90 -3.76 -19.46
N ILE A 322 -2.14 -4.84 -19.25
CA ILE A 322 -0.68 -4.84 -19.36
C ILE A 322 -0.33 -5.20 -20.81
N THR A 323 0.47 -4.37 -21.47
CA THR A 323 1.04 -4.64 -22.79
C THR A 323 2.55 -4.79 -22.67
N ILE A 324 3.08 -6.01 -22.86
CA ILE A 324 4.52 -6.27 -22.91
C ILE A 324 4.95 -6.31 -24.38
N ARG A 325 6.03 -5.58 -24.73
CA ARG A 325 6.55 -5.48 -26.09
C ARG A 325 7.85 -6.28 -26.24
N GLY A 326 8.16 -6.67 -27.48
CA GLY A 326 9.34 -7.49 -27.79
C GLY A 326 10.69 -6.81 -27.52
N ASP A 327 10.72 -5.48 -27.43
CA ASP A 327 11.90 -4.69 -27.10
C ASP A 327 12.13 -4.55 -25.58
N GLY A 328 11.35 -5.24 -24.75
CA GLY A 328 11.46 -5.21 -23.29
C GLY A 328 10.84 -3.97 -22.65
N THR A 329 10.15 -3.12 -23.42
CA THR A 329 9.28 -2.08 -22.86
C THR A 329 7.89 -2.66 -22.56
N TRP A 330 7.17 -1.99 -21.68
CA TRP A 330 5.81 -2.40 -21.32
C TRP A 330 4.97 -1.20 -20.88
N ARG A 331 3.66 -1.41 -20.88
CA ARG A 331 2.65 -0.40 -20.57
C ARG A 331 1.56 -0.97 -19.69
N LEU A 332 1.10 -0.18 -18.72
CA LEU A 332 -0.04 -0.46 -17.88
C LEU A 332 -1.11 0.63 -18.06
N ASP A 333 -2.28 0.25 -18.57
CA ASP A 333 -3.41 1.13 -18.78
C ASP A 333 -4.58 0.74 -17.88
N PHE A 334 -5.08 1.71 -17.09
CA PHE A 334 -6.14 1.54 -16.10
C PHE A 334 -7.48 2.16 -16.54
N GLU A 335 -7.71 2.35 -17.84
CA GLU A 335 -9.02 2.81 -18.33
C GLU A 335 -10.18 1.93 -17.88
N GLY A 336 -11.25 2.59 -17.42
CA GLY A 336 -12.41 1.95 -16.82
C GLY A 336 -12.38 1.92 -15.29
N ALA A 337 -11.32 2.42 -14.65
CA ALA A 337 -11.28 2.55 -13.20
C ALA A 337 -12.38 3.48 -12.65
N SER A 338 -12.83 3.21 -11.42
CA SER A 338 -13.86 4.02 -10.76
C SER A 338 -13.34 5.40 -10.34
N ARG A 339 -14.26 6.33 -10.07
CA ARG A 339 -13.95 7.67 -9.54
C ARG A 339 -13.42 7.60 -8.11
N TRP A 340 -12.70 8.65 -7.69
CA TRP A 340 -12.50 8.98 -6.27
C TRP A 340 -13.84 9.12 -5.51
N GLY A 341 -13.78 9.06 -4.18
CA GLY A 341 -14.96 9.11 -3.31
C GLY A 341 -14.75 9.80 -1.96
N TRP A 342 -15.85 9.99 -1.23
CA TRP A 342 -15.91 10.69 0.06
C TRP A 342 -15.54 9.79 1.23
N HIS A 343 -14.29 9.35 1.22
CA HIS A 343 -13.69 8.40 2.15
C HIS A 343 -12.17 8.58 2.15
N THR A 344 -11.46 7.85 2.99
CA THR A 344 -10.01 7.99 3.18
C THR A 344 -9.16 7.12 2.27
N TYR A 345 -9.76 6.47 1.26
CA TYR A 345 -9.13 5.46 0.41
C TYR A 345 -8.63 5.97 -0.95
N ASN A 346 -8.74 7.27 -1.21
CA ASN A 346 -8.27 7.82 -2.48
C ASN A 346 -6.74 7.76 -2.54
N ALA A 347 -6.16 7.85 -3.74
CA ALA A 347 -4.72 7.79 -3.92
C ALA A 347 -4.24 8.92 -4.85
N HIS A 348 -3.00 8.85 -5.30
CA HIS A 348 -2.41 9.79 -6.24
C HIS A 348 -1.58 9.02 -7.29
N GLN A 349 -1.36 9.61 -8.47
CA GLN A 349 -0.63 8.95 -9.55
C GLN A 349 0.76 8.44 -9.10
N VAL A 350 1.43 9.20 -8.23
CA VAL A 350 2.74 8.86 -7.66
C VAL A 350 2.64 7.67 -6.71
N SER A 351 1.71 7.69 -5.73
CA SER A 351 1.56 6.58 -4.79
C SER A 351 1.16 5.29 -5.52
N PHE A 352 0.28 5.40 -6.51
CA PHE A 352 -0.18 4.28 -7.31
C PHE A 352 0.95 3.63 -8.14
N THR A 353 1.71 4.44 -8.88
CA THR A 353 2.81 3.94 -9.74
C THR A 353 4.02 3.49 -8.94
N SER A 354 4.34 4.16 -7.83
CA SER A 354 5.43 3.76 -6.94
C SER A 354 5.16 2.41 -6.31
N GLY A 355 3.91 2.09 -5.94
CA GLY A 355 3.57 0.75 -5.44
C GLY A 355 3.66 -0.35 -6.51
N ILE A 356 3.39 -0.04 -7.78
CA ILE A 356 3.68 -0.98 -8.88
C ILE A 356 5.20 -1.17 -9.02
N TRP A 357 5.99 -0.11 -8.86
CA TRP A 357 7.44 -0.23 -8.81
C TRP A 357 7.89 -1.12 -7.63
N VAL A 358 7.31 -0.99 -6.43
CA VAL A 358 7.60 -1.88 -5.30
C VAL A 358 7.30 -3.34 -5.67
N MET A 359 6.16 -3.62 -6.29
CA MET A 359 5.84 -4.95 -6.80
C MET A 359 6.92 -5.47 -7.77
N MET A 360 7.42 -4.63 -8.68
CA MET A 360 8.49 -5.03 -9.60
C MET A 360 9.78 -5.40 -8.86
N THR A 361 10.12 -4.70 -7.77
CA THR A 361 11.31 -5.04 -6.96
C THR A 361 11.23 -6.44 -6.34
N GLN A 362 10.03 -6.97 -6.14
CA GLN A 362 9.79 -8.26 -5.50
C GLN A 362 9.78 -9.44 -6.48
N THR A 363 9.76 -9.20 -7.79
CA THR A 363 9.74 -10.28 -8.80
C THR A 363 10.58 -9.99 -10.04
N LEU A 364 10.45 -8.82 -10.66
CA LEU A 364 11.13 -8.52 -11.92
C LEU A 364 12.59 -8.13 -11.71
N ILE A 365 12.89 -7.29 -10.71
CA ILE A 365 14.20 -6.66 -10.54
C ILE A 365 14.88 -6.84 -9.17
N PRO A 366 14.62 -7.89 -8.36
CA PRO A 366 15.20 -8.01 -7.00
C PRO A 366 16.74 -8.04 -6.96
N SER A 367 17.39 -8.33 -8.09
CA SER A 367 18.85 -8.44 -8.21
C SER A 367 19.47 -7.38 -9.14
N GLU A 368 18.68 -6.38 -9.57
CA GLU A 368 19.17 -5.25 -10.36
C GLU A 368 19.38 -4.02 -9.46
N MET A 369 19.66 -2.85 -10.07
CA MET A 369 19.66 -1.58 -9.33
C MET A 369 18.23 -1.24 -8.90
N ILE A 370 18.00 -1.14 -7.59
CA ILE A 370 16.73 -0.74 -7.00
C ILE A 370 16.68 0.79 -6.91
N ASN A 371 16.18 1.42 -7.96
CA ASN A 371 16.01 2.87 -8.07
C ASN A 371 15.00 3.28 -9.15
N ASP A 372 14.89 4.59 -9.43
CA ASP A 372 13.93 5.19 -10.37
C ASP A 372 14.12 4.75 -11.83
N GLY A 373 15.22 4.07 -12.16
CA GLY A 373 15.46 3.58 -13.52
C GLY A 373 14.32 2.72 -14.05
N ALA A 374 13.76 1.84 -13.21
CA ALA A 374 12.63 1.00 -13.60
C ALA A 374 11.32 1.79 -13.82
N ALA A 375 11.14 2.92 -13.13
CA ALA A 375 10.02 3.83 -13.40
C ALA A 375 10.15 4.45 -14.79
N TYR A 376 11.34 4.93 -15.18
CA TYR A 376 11.61 5.43 -16.54
C TYR A 376 11.47 4.36 -17.64
N GLY A 377 11.52 3.08 -17.29
CA GLY A 377 11.31 1.96 -18.21
C GLY A 377 9.85 1.51 -18.37
N THR A 378 8.91 2.17 -17.69
CA THR A 378 7.51 1.75 -17.60
C THR A 378 6.57 2.86 -18.05
N GLU A 379 5.63 2.54 -18.93
CA GLU A 379 4.55 3.46 -19.30
C GLU A 379 3.32 3.22 -18.43
N PHE A 380 2.79 4.29 -17.85
CA PHE A 380 1.55 4.26 -17.06
C PHE A 380 0.51 5.18 -17.69
N ARG A 381 -0.72 4.68 -17.82
CA ARG A 381 -1.89 5.50 -18.14
C ARG A 381 -2.95 5.39 -17.06
N LEU A 382 -3.21 6.50 -16.38
CA LEU A 382 -4.16 6.64 -15.29
C LEU A 382 -5.15 7.78 -15.60
N PRO A 383 -6.36 7.49 -16.11
CA PRO A 383 -7.30 8.53 -16.49
C PRO A 383 -7.56 9.54 -15.37
N LYS A 384 -7.46 10.84 -15.66
CA LYS A 384 -7.72 11.91 -14.69
C LYS A 384 -9.15 11.82 -14.15
N GLY A 385 -9.31 12.02 -12.84
CA GLY A 385 -10.60 11.91 -12.12
C GLY A 385 -10.91 10.51 -11.57
N THR A 386 -10.10 9.50 -11.89
CA THR A 386 -10.18 8.19 -11.23
C THR A 386 -9.67 8.23 -9.80
N TRP A 387 -9.96 7.22 -8.99
CA TRP A 387 -9.50 7.17 -7.59
C TRP A 387 -7.96 7.16 -7.44
N MET A 388 -7.23 6.65 -8.46
CA MET A 388 -5.78 6.62 -8.48
C MET A 388 -5.13 7.89 -9.06
N ASN A 389 -5.89 8.71 -9.78
CA ASN A 389 -5.47 10.03 -10.27
C ASN A 389 -6.59 11.06 -10.10
N PRO A 390 -6.95 11.43 -8.85
CA PRO A 390 -8.06 12.33 -8.60
C PRO A 390 -7.83 13.72 -9.21
N ASP A 391 -8.92 14.41 -9.48
CA ASP A 391 -8.97 15.77 -10.02
C ASP A 391 -9.59 16.77 -9.03
N ASP A 392 -9.65 16.41 -7.75
CA ASP A 392 -10.23 17.23 -6.69
C ASP A 392 -9.30 17.33 -5.47
N ARG A 393 -8.96 18.55 -5.06
CA ARG A 393 -8.06 18.81 -3.92
C ARG A 393 -8.66 18.52 -2.53
N ARG A 394 -9.93 18.15 -2.44
CA ARG A 394 -10.63 17.88 -1.16
C ARG A 394 -10.57 16.41 -0.74
N VAL A 395 -10.06 15.51 -1.58
CA VAL A 395 -10.00 14.08 -1.27
C VAL A 395 -9.17 13.78 0.00
N ALA A 396 -9.54 12.70 0.71
CA ALA A 396 -8.81 12.18 1.87
C ALA A 396 -8.02 10.91 1.51
N PHE A 397 -6.98 10.62 2.29
CA PHE A 397 -5.91 9.66 1.98
C PHE A 397 -5.46 8.79 3.17
N SER A 398 -5.90 9.05 4.41
CA SER A 398 -5.37 8.35 5.60
C SER A 398 -5.35 6.81 5.50
N TYR A 399 -6.21 6.18 4.68
CA TYR A 399 -6.11 4.75 4.37
C TYR A 399 -6.11 4.46 2.86
N SER A 400 -5.28 5.17 2.09
CA SER A 400 -5.04 4.91 0.65
C SER A 400 -4.81 3.43 0.32
N TRP A 401 -4.19 2.68 1.24
CA TRP A 401 -3.88 1.26 1.07
C TRP A 401 -5.10 0.41 0.72
N HIS A 402 -6.30 0.75 1.21
CA HIS A 402 -7.52 -0.03 0.92
C HIS A 402 -7.71 -0.27 -0.57
N PHE A 403 -7.57 0.79 -1.38
CA PHE A 403 -7.72 0.71 -2.83
C PHE A 403 -6.41 0.30 -3.50
N LEU A 404 -5.27 0.84 -3.05
CA LEU A 404 -3.96 0.57 -3.64
C LEU A 404 -3.62 -0.93 -3.67
N VAL A 405 -3.65 -1.60 -2.52
CA VAL A 405 -3.23 -3.02 -2.42
C VAL A 405 -4.20 -3.96 -3.14
N SER A 406 -5.46 -3.54 -3.24
CA SER A 406 -6.53 -4.26 -3.92
C SER A 406 -6.44 -4.14 -5.44
N ALA A 407 -5.79 -3.10 -5.96
CA ALA A 407 -5.51 -2.95 -7.39
C ALA A 407 -4.25 -3.70 -7.83
N TRP A 408 -3.16 -3.58 -7.07
CA TRP A 408 -1.87 -4.17 -7.46
C TRP A 408 -1.85 -5.69 -7.44
N THR A 409 -2.65 -6.34 -6.58
CA THR A 409 -2.78 -7.81 -6.53
C THR A 409 -3.17 -8.42 -7.89
N ALA A 410 -3.89 -7.67 -8.73
CA ALA A 410 -4.24 -8.11 -10.08
C ALA A 410 -3.02 -8.22 -11.01
N LEU A 411 -2.05 -7.32 -10.89
CA LEU A 411 -0.89 -7.23 -11.77
C LEU A 411 0.04 -8.45 -11.61
N TRP A 412 0.15 -8.99 -10.40
CA TRP A 412 0.80 -10.27 -10.14
C TRP A 412 0.24 -11.38 -11.02
N ARG A 413 -1.10 -11.51 -11.13
CA ARG A 413 -1.72 -12.54 -11.98
C ARG A 413 -1.40 -12.33 -13.46
N GLY A 414 -1.33 -11.08 -13.92
CA GLY A 414 -0.94 -10.74 -15.29
C GLY A 414 0.49 -11.19 -15.60
N LEU A 415 1.46 -10.78 -14.77
CA LEU A 415 2.87 -11.15 -14.91
C LEU A 415 3.09 -12.65 -14.74
N SER A 416 2.45 -13.28 -13.76
CA SER A 416 2.55 -14.71 -13.49
C SER A 416 2.12 -15.59 -14.66
N ARG A 417 1.15 -15.16 -15.48
CA ARG A 417 0.79 -15.88 -16.71
C ARG A 417 1.94 -15.89 -17.72
N SER A 418 2.73 -14.81 -17.76
CA SER A 418 3.91 -14.72 -18.62
C SER A 418 5.03 -15.65 -18.13
N TYR A 419 5.29 -15.69 -16.82
CA TYR A 419 6.28 -16.59 -16.22
C TYR A 419 5.87 -18.05 -16.40
N PHE A 420 4.62 -18.38 -16.08
CA PHE A 420 4.07 -19.72 -16.23
C PHE A 420 4.17 -20.22 -17.68
N GLY A 421 3.77 -19.39 -18.65
CA GLY A 421 3.83 -19.73 -20.06
C GLY A 421 5.26 -19.95 -20.57
N ARG A 422 6.25 -19.30 -19.95
CA ARG A 422 7.67 -19.41 -20.31
C ARG A 422 8.42 -20.50 -19.56
N GLY A 423 7.86 -21.00 -18.46
CA GLY A 423 8.42 -22.08 -17.63
C GLY A 423 9.15 -21.63 -16.37
N TYR A 424 9.17 -20.33 -16.05
CA TYR A 424 9.71 -19.79 -14.79
C TYR A 424 8.65 -19.92 -13.69
N LEU A 425 8.32 -21.17 -13.33
CA LEU A 425 7.24 -21.49 -12.40
C LEU A 425 7.52 -21.00 -10.98
N GLU A 426 8.80 -20.92 -10.62
CA GLU A 426 9.30 -20.43 -9.35
C GLU A 426 8.97 -18.95 -9.10
N GLU A 427 8.78 -18.17 -10.17
CA GLU A 427 8.45 -16.74 -10.10
C GLU A 427 6.94 -16.47 -10.09
N VAL A 428 6.12 -17.50 -10.33
CA VAL A 428 4.66 -17.36 -10.31
C VAL A 428 4.22 -17.07 -8.89
N ASN A 429 3.43 -16.01 -8.73
CA ASN A 429 2.70 -15.71 -7.51
C ASN A 429 1.26 -15.27 -7.84
N ALA A 430 0.27 -15.80 -7.13
CA ALA A 430 -1.15 -15.52 -7.36
C ALA A 430 -1.58 -14.08 -6.98
N GLY A 431 -0.79 -13.37 -6.17
CA GLY A 431 -1.03 -11.98 -5.77
C GLY A 431 -0.85 -11.76 -4.28
N ASN A 432 -0.71 -10.49 -3.88
CA ASN A 432 -0.68 -10.10 -2.47
C ASN A 432 -2.07 -10.21 -1.81
N ALA A 433 -2.09 -10.48 -0.51
CA ALA A 433 -3.27 -10.32 0.33
C ALA A 433 -3.73 -8.85 0.41
N ASN A 434 -4.96 -8.64 0.87
CA ASN A 434 -5.36 -7.35 1.43
C ASN A 434 -4.65 -7.16 2.77
N THR A 435 -3.82 -6.11 2.91
CA THR A 435 -3.01 -5.87 4.11
C THR A 435 -3.85 -5.18 5.19
N SER A 436 -4.73 -5.94 5.84
CA SER A 436 -5.65 -5.51 6.89
C SER A 436 -5.97 -6.70 7.82
N ASN A 437 -6.59 -6.56 8.99
CA ASN A 437 -7.17 -5.41 9.67
C ASN A 437 -6.11 -4.44 10.22
N TRP A 438 -6.52 -3.20 10.47
CA TRP A 438 -5.75 -2.26 11.27
C TRP A 438 -6.50 -2.02 12.59
N LEU A 439 -6.02 -2.65 13.67
CA LEU A 439 -6.49 -2.33 15.02
C LEU A 439 -6.11 -0.90 15.36
N GLN A 440 -7.12 -0.08 15.64
CA GLN A 440 -6.95 1.34 15.91
C GLN A 440 -7.88 1.80 17.03
N GLY A 441 -7.50 2.90 17.68
CA GLY A 441 -8.20 3.45 18.84
C GLY A 441 -7.44 4.58 19.51
N GLY A 442 -8.07 5.25 20.47
CA GLY A 442 -7.44 6.32 21.24
C GLY A 442 -8.21 6.71 22.50
N GLY A 443 -7.55 7.53 23.32
CA GLY A 443 -8.02 7.89 24.66
C GLY A 443 -6.82 8.09 25.59
N PHE A 444 -6.96 7.72 26.86
CA PHE A 444 -5.86 7.67 27.82
C PHE A 444 -5.30 6.25 27.96
N ASN A 445 -3.97 6.13 27.86
CA ASN A 445 -3.25 4.87 27.95
C ASN A 445 -2.91 4.47 29.41
N GLN A 446 -2.12 3.40 29.56
CA GLN A 446 -1.65 2.88 30.85
C GLN A 446 -0.71 3.84 31.61
N TYR A 447 -0.20 4.88 30.95
CA TYR A 447 0.66 5.92 31.52
C TYR A 447 -0.11 7.22 31.82
N ASP A 448 -1.44 7.19 31.70
CA ASP A 448 -2.34 8.33 31.89
C ASP A 448 -2.00 9.52 30.96
N GLU A 449 -1.57 9.22 29.73
CA GLU A 449 -1.32 10.19 28.67
C GLU A 449 -2.33 10.06 27.53
N ILE A 450 -2.63 11.17 26.84
CA ILE A 450 -3.37 11.15 25.58
C ILE A 450 -2.61 10.26 24.59
N HIS A 451 -3.34 9.36 23.94
CA HIS A 451 -2.72 8.33 23.11
C HIS A 451 -3.63 7.88 21.96
N ALA A 452 -3.01 7.26 20.96
CA ALA A 452 -3.67 6.50 19.91
C ALA A 452 -2.87 5.23 19.62
N VAL A 453 -3.52 4.21 19.07
CA VAL A 453 -2.90 2.94 18.69
C VAL A 453 -3.11 2.66 17.21
N ASN A 454 -2.16 1.95 16.61
CA ASN A 454 -2.26 1.44 15.25
C ASN A 454 -1.36 0.21 15.12
N SER A 455 -1.91 -0.98 15.38
CA SER A 455 -1.14 -2.22 15.33
C SER A 455 -0.64 -2.50 13.91
N PHE A 456 0.65 -2.86 13.79
CA PHE A 456 1.26 -3.31 12.54
C PHE A 456 1.29 -4.84 12.39
N GLU A 457 0.49 -5.58 13.17
CA GLU A 457 0.33 -7.02 12.97
C GLU A 457 0.01 -7.40 11.51
N CYS A 458 -0.70 -6.53 10.78
CA CYS A 458 -0.98 -6.70 9.36
C CYS A 458 0.18 -6.34 8.41
N ALA A 459 1.41 -6.19 8.90
CA ALA A 459 2.63 -6.32 8.11
C ALA A 459 2.93 -7.81 7.79
N ALA A 460 2.34 -8.73 8.55
CA ALA A 460 2.53 -10.18 8.42
C ALA A 460 1.23 -10.89 7.98
N ASN A 461 0.76 -10.62 6.76
CA ASN A 461 -0.39 -11.34 6.17
C ASN A 461 0.08 -12.61 5.43
N GLY A 462 -0.87 -13.44 5.00
CA GLY A 462 -0.58 -14.53 4.07
C GLY A 462 -0.15 -14.04 2.69
N THR A 463 0.74 -14.77 2.01
CA THR A 463 1.15 -14.46 0.63
C THR A 463 0.48 -15.38 -0.39
N GLY A 464 0.42 -14.95 -1.66
CA GLY A 464 -0.16 -15.76 -2.72
C GLY A 464 0.63 -17.04 -2.97
N ALA A 465 -0.09 -18.13 -3.26
CA ALA A 465 0.51 -19.39 -3.66
C ALA A 465 1.30 -19.24 -4.96
N THR A 466 2.30 -20.10 -5.13
CA THR A 466 3.12 -20.16 -6.35
C THR A 466 2.66 -21.30 -7.25
N ALA A 467 3.26 -21.44 -8.44
CA ALA A 467 3.05 -22.62 -9.27
C ALA A 467 3.83 -23.86 -8.78
N VAL A 468 4.62 -23.74 -7.70
CA VAL A 468 5.52 -24.77 -7.19
C VAL A 468 5.28 -25.17 -5.73
N GLY A 469 4.54 -24.36 -4.97
CA GLY A 469 4.31 -24.57 -3.55
C GLY A 469 3.31 -23.59 -2.94
N ASP A 470 2.90 -23.88 -1.72
CA ASP A 470 1.96 -23.07 -0.95
C ASP A 470 2.52 -21.66 -0.67
N GLY A 471 1.61 -20.71 -0.49
CA GLY A 471 1.95 -19.37 -0.02
C GLY A 471 2.40 -19.39 1.44
N LEU A 472 3.21 -18.40 1.83
CA LEU A 472 3.70 -18.26 3.19
C LEU A 472 2.61 -17.69 4.08
N SER A 473 2.33 -18.36 5.20
CA SER A 473 1.34 -17.85 6.17
C SER A 473 1.97 -16.77 7.03
N HIS A 474 1.18 -15.75 7.39
CA HIS A 474 1.52 -14.65 8.30
C HIS A 474 2.97 -14.15 8.16
N ALA A 475 3.29 -13.62 6.98
CA ALA A 475 4.67 -13.45 6.52
C ALA A 475 5.01 -12.07 5.93
N ALA A 476 4.08 -11.40 5.23
CA ALA A 476 4.45 -10.19 4.48
C ALA A 476 3.27 -9.26 4.17
N ALA A 477 3.63 -8.08 3.67
CA ALA A 477 2.72 -7.11 3.07
C ALA A 477 3.27 -6.63 1.72
N ILE A 478 2.41 -6.12 0.82
CA ILE A 478 2.85 -5.69 -0.52
C ILE A 478 3.81 -4.49 -0.46
N TRP A 479 3.64 -3.64 0.55
CA TRP A 479 4.42 -2.41 0.72
C TRP A 479 5.77 -2.66 1.43
N ASN A 480 5.92 -3.77 2.17
CA ASN A 480 7.16 -4.25 2.76
C ASN A 480 7.17 -5.80 2.79
N PRO A 481 8.02 -6.47 2.00
CA PRO A 481 8.08 -7.93 1.97
C PRO A 481 8.81 -8.55 3.17
N GLU A 482 9.52 -7.75 3.98
CA GLU A 482 10.20 -8.17 5.22
C GLU A 482 9.21 -8.12 6.39
N GLY A 483 8.11 -8.88 6.30
CA GLY A 483 7.04 -8.80 7.28
C GLY A 483 7.48 -9.23 8.68
N ASP A 484 7.05 -8.45 9.67
CA ASP A 484 7.19 -8.72 11.09
C ASP A 484 5.85 -8.47 11.76
N MET A 485 5.44 -9.33 12.68
CA MET A 485 4.19 -9.14 13.43
C MET A 485 4.44 -8.43 14.78
N GLY A 486 5.69 -8.26 15.18
CA GLY A 486 6.09 -7.71 16.48
C GLY A 486 5.86 -8.66 17.64
N ASP A 487 6.59 -8.43 18.73
CA ASP A 487 6.42 -9.19 19.97
C ASP A 487 5.19 -8.69 20.73
N MET A 488 4.38 -9.63 21.25
CA MET A 488 3.21 -9.29 22.07
C MET A 488 3.60 -8.38 23.25
N GLU A 489 4.70 -8.68 23.92
CA GLU A 489 5.19 -7.90 25.07
C GLU A 489 5.56 -6.47 24.68
N ILE A 490 6.09 -6.24 23.47
CA ILE A 490 6.44 -4.90 22.99
C ILE A 490 5.18 -4.12 22.62
N TRP A 491 4.20 -4.76 21.96
CA TRP A 491 2.91 -4.14 21.70
C TRP A 491 2.19 -3.71 22.99
N GLU A 492 2.22 -4.54 24.04
CA GLU A 492 1.63 -4.20 25.34
C GLU A 492 2.30 -2.99 26.04
N LEU A 493 3.53 -2.62 25.66
CA LEU A 493 4.15 -1.37 26.15
C LEU A 493 3.53 -0.12 25.52
N ALA A 494 3.01 -0.24 24.30
CA ALA A 494 2.51 0.87 23.48
C ALA A 494 0.99 0.90 23.35
N GLU A 495 0.30 -0.15 23.79
CA GLU A 495 -1.16 -0.28 23.70
C GLU A 495 -1.74 -0.61 25.08
N PRO A 496 -2.82 0.04 25.55
CA PRO A 496 -3.49 -0.33 26.80
C PRO A 496 -4.41 -1.55 26.58
N LEU A 497 -3.83 -2.64 26.05
CA LEU A 497 -4.51 -3.85 25.60
C LEU A 497 -3.65 -5.08 25.92
N ILE A 498 -4.23 -6.14 26.48
CA ILE A 498 -3.50 -7.40 26.79
C ILE A 498 -3.93 -8.58 25.91
N TYR A 499 -2.96 -9.42 25.52
CA TYR A 499 -3.19 -10.52 24.58
C TYR A 499 -3.83 -11.70 25.30
N LEU A 500 -5.00 -12.14 24.80
CA LEU A 500 -5.67 -13.38 25.24
C LEU A 500 -5.45 -14.53 24.25
N GLY A 501 -4.92 -14.23 23.07
CA GLY A 501 -4.58 -15.23 22.07
C GLY A 501 -3.87 -14.63 20.87
N ARG A 502 -3.04 -15.46 20.23
CA ARG A 502 -2.42 -15.21 18.94
C ARG A 502 -2.34 -16.53 18.19
N GLN A 503 -3.03 -16.64 17.06
CA GLN A 503 -3.27 -17.93 16.41
C GLN A 503 -3.24 -17.81 14.89
N ILE A 504 -2.75 -18.84 14.20
CA ILE A 504 -2.92 -18.96 12.74
C ILE A 504 -4.43 -18.94 12.43
N LYS A 505 -4.83 -18.17 11.42
CA LYS A 505 -6.25 -18.06 11.06
C LYS A 505 -6.66 -19.18 10.13
N ALA A 506 -7.29 -20.21 10.69
CA ALA A 506 -7.76 -21.37 9.94
C ALA A 506 -8.65 -20.96 8.75
N SER A 507 -8.44 -21.61 7.61
CA SER A 507 -9.18 -21.44 6.36
C SER A 507 -9.20 -20.01 5.79
N SER A 508 -8.25 -19.15 6.19
CA SER A 508 -8.10 -17.81 5.60
C SER A 508 -7.36 -17.81 4.26
N GLY A 509 -6.40 -18.73 4.07
CA GLY A 509 -5.65 -18.88 2.82
C GLY A 509 -6.53 -19.40 1.68
N GLY A 510 -6.37 -18.81 0.49
CA GLY A 510 -7.13 -19.18 -0.70
C GLY A 510 -6.88 -20.64 -1.10
N SER A 511 -7.95 -21.40 -1.32
CA SER A 511 -7.85 -22.81 -1.66
C SER A 511 -7.31 -23.01 -3.07
N GLY A 512 -6.48 -24.04 -3.27
CA GLY A 512 -5.92 -24.37 -4.59
C GLY A 512 -5.17 -25.71 -4.55
N LYS A 513 -4.62 -26.12 -5.70
CA LYS A 513 -3.58 -27.16 -5.74
C LYS A 513 -2.47 -26.82 -4.74
N TYR A 514 -2.03 -25.57 -4.80
CA TYR A 514 -1.25 -24.94 -3.74
C TYR A 514 -2.13 -23.90 -3.04
N ARG A 515 -2.16 -23.97 -1.71
CA ARG A 515 -2.95 -23.10 -0.85
C ARG A 515 -2.23 -21.76 -0.70
N GLY A 516 -2.96 -20.66 -0.71
CA GLY A 516 -2.40 -19.38 -0.30
C GLY A 516 -2.02 -19.38 1.18
N GLY A 517 -1.10 -18.51 1.59
CA GLY A 517 -0.74 -18.37 3.00
C GLY A 517 -1.96 -18.01 3.84
N CYS A 518 -2.10 -18.62 5.01
CA CYS A 518 -3.10 -18.16 5.98
C CYS A 518 -2.64 -16.84 6.59
N GLY A 519 -3.59 -16.00 6.98
CA GLY A 519 -3.31 -14.93 7.93
C GLY A 519 -3.20 -15.48 9.35
N PHE A 520 -3.31 -14.58 10.31
CA PHE A 520 -3.38 -14.90 11.73
C PHE A 520 -4.39 -13.98 12.42
N GLU A 521 -4.64 -14.24 13.69
CA GLU A 521 -5.55 -13.45 14.51
C GLU A 521 -5.01 -13.25 15.91
N SER A 522 -5.36 -12.12 16.52
CA SER A 522 -5.08 -11.82 17.92
C SER A 522 -6.35 -11.37 18.64
N LEU A 523 -6.61 -11.97 19.81
CA LEU A 523 -7.69 -11.56 20.69
C LEU A 523 -7.13 -10.60 21.73
N ARG A 524 -7.69 -9.39 21.78
CA ARG A 524 -7.24 -8.31 22.65
C ARG A 524 -8.31 -7.99 23.66
N MET A 525 -7.92 -7.86 24.92
CA MET A 525 -8.77 -7.32 25.98
C MET A 525 -8.27 -5.93 26.36
N VAL A 526 -9.19 -4.97 26.44
CA VAL A 526 -8.86 -3.62 26.90
C VAL A 526 -8.44 -3.67 28.37
N TRP A 527 -7.33 -3.00 28.70
CA TRP A 527 -6.74 -3.06 30.03
C TRP A 527 -5.98 -1.78 30.38
N ASN A 528 -6.35 -1.17 31.51
CA ASN A 528 -5.75 0.06 32.01
C ASN A 528 -5.93 1.25 31.05
N ALA A 529 -6.98 1.23 30.23
CA ALA A 529 -7.38 2.33 29.36
C ALA A 529 -8.43 3.21 30.05
N LYS A 530 -8.47 4.51 29.74
CA LYS A 530 -9.51 5.44 30.22
C LYS A 530 -10.00 6.29 29.06
N ASP A 531 -11.30 6.60 29.05
CA ASP A 531 -11.94 7.36 27.98
C ASP A 531 -11.57 6.82 26.58
N TRP A 532 -11.66 5.49 26.42
CA TRP A 532 -11.06 4.75 25.31
C TRP A 532 -12.06 4.46 24.19
N THR A 533 -11.61 4.58 22.95
CA THR A 533 -12.36 4.18 21.75
C THR A 533 -11.53 3.24 20.86
N MET A 534 -12.20 2.38 20.09
CA MET A 534 -11.58 1.53 19.06
C MET A 534 -12.46 1.43 17.81
N PHE A 535 -11.87 1.03 16.68
CA PHE A 535 -12.60 0.78 15.42
C PHE A 535 -11.91 -0.26 14.53
N PHE A 536 -12.59 -0.67 13.46
CA PHE A 536 -12.12 -1.65 12.47
C PHE A 536 -11.87 -0.98 11.12
N MET A 537 -10.83 -1.42 10.43
CA MET A 537 -10.49 -0.95 9.09
C MET A 537 -9.89 -2.07 8.26
N GLY A 538 -10.70 -2.63 7.35
CA GLY A 538 -10.28 -3.62 6.37
C GLY A 538 -11.40 -4.00 5.39
N ASN A 539 -11.10 -4.91 4.46
CA ASN A 539 -12.11 -5.42 3.53
C ASN A 539 -13.11 -6.34 4.22
N GLY A 540 -14.40 -6.18 3.93
CA GLY A 540 -15.47 -6.97 4.55
C GLY A 540 -16.19 -7.84 3.54
N HIS A 541 -16.96 -7.22 2.66
CA HIS A 541 -17.81 -7.94 1.70
C HIS A 541 -17.02 -8.55 0.54
N VAL A 542 -15.86 -7.99 0.18
CA VAL A 542 -15.11 -8.38 -1.02
C VAL A 542 -13.68 -8.82 -0.67
N SER A 543 -13.25 -9.98 -1.15
CA SER A 543 -11.82 -10.33 -1.21
C SER A 543 -11.21 -9.68 -2.45
N SER A 544 -10.14 -8.90 -2.26
CA SER A 544 -9.51 -8.16 -3.35
C SER A 544 -8.61 -9.03 -4.22
N ASP A 545 -7.91 -9.99 -3.61
CA ASP A 545 -7.08 -10.97 -4.29
C ASP A 545 -7.92 -12.07 -4.92
N TRP A 546 -7.49 -12.58 -6.07
CA TRP A 546 -8.10 -13.74 -6.72
C TRP A 546 -7.06 -14.84 -6.84
N GLY A 547 -7.50 -16.09 -6.74
CA GLY A 547 -6.64 -17.21 -7.09
C GLY A 547 -6.26 -17.24 -8.57
N LEU A 548 -5.24 -18.03 -8.88
CA LEU A 548 -4.68 -18.13 -10.22
C LEU A 548 -4.84 -19.54 -10.78
N MET A 549 -5.20 -19.63 -12.07
CA MET A 549 -5.28 -20.89 -12.83
C MET A 549 -6.11 -22.00 -12.16
N GLY A 550 -7.20 -21.63 -11.48
CA GLY A 550 -8.12 -22.56 -10.81
C GLY A 550 -8.20 -22.39 -9.29
N GLY A 551 -7.23 -21.67 -8.70
CA GLY A 551 -7.26 -21.34 -7.28
C GLY A 551 -8.35 -20.33 -6.92
N TYR A 552 -8.70 -20.27 -5.64
CA TYR A 552 -9.69 -19.38 -5.06
C TYR A 552 -9.05 -18.17 -4.37
N PRO A 553 -9.79 -17.04 -4.23
CA PRO A 553 -9.44 -15.95 -3.33
C PRO A 553 -9.19 -16.41 -1.89
N ALA A 554 -8.45 -15.62 -1.13
CA ALA A 554 -8.45 -15.69 0.33
C ALA A 554 -9.84 -15.35 0.92
N ALA A 555 -10.03 -15.69 2.20
CA ALA A 555 -11.23 -15.29 2.92
C ALA A 555 -11.29 -13.76 3.12
N SER A 556 -12.49 -13.18 3.04
CA SER A 556 -12.70 -11.75 3.34
C SER A 556 -12.85 -11.51 4.85
N GLY A 557 -12.79 -10.23 5.26
CA GLY A 557 -12.83 -9.84 6.67
C GLY A 557 -14.22 -9.89 7.30
N TYR A 558 -14.25 -9.90 8.63
CA TYR A 558 -15.45 -9.76 9.45
C TYR A 558 -15.05 -9.07 10.76
N ARG A 559 -16.05 -8.60 11.51
CA ARG A 559 -15.87 -7.93 12.79
C ARG A 559 -16.24 -8.86 13.94
N PHE A 560 -15.46 -8.82 15.00
CA PHE A 560 -15.87 -9.31 16.33
C PHE A 560 -15.43 -8.31 17.39
N ALA A 561 -16.39 -7.81 18.16
CA ALA A 561 -16.17 -7.06 19.39
C ALA A 561 -17.19 -7.50 20.44
N ALA A 562 -16.81 -7.47 21.72
CA ALA A 562 -17.72 -7.77 22.82
C ALA A 562 -17.61 -6.69 23.91
N HIS A 563 -18.73 -6.03 24.20
CA HIS A 563 -18.83 -5.03 25.26
C HIS A 563 -19.55 -5.57 26.48
N GLN A 564 -19.28 -4.98 27.65
CA GLN A 564 -19.96 -5.34 28.91
C GLN A 564 -19.81 -6.84 29.20
N THR A 565 -18.59 -7.34 29.02
CA THR A 565 -18.28 -8.78 28.97
C THR A 565 -18.49 -9.51 30.29
N GLY A 566 -18.51 -8.80 31.41
CA GLY A 566 -18.49 -9.40 32.75
C GLY A 566 -17.18 -10.11 33.08
N LEU A 567 -16.14 -9.97 32.24
CA LEU A 567 -14.93 -10.78 32.31
C LEU A 567 -14.18 -10.65 33.63
N LYS A 568 -14.20 -9.48 34.28
CA LYS A 568 -13.64 -9.33 35.62
C LYS A 568 -14.19 -10.36 36.60
N SER A 569 -15.52 -10.52 36.65
CA SER A 569 -16.19 -11.48 37.53
C SER A 569 -15.92 -12.92 37.08
N LEU A 570 -15.89 -13.19 35.77
CA LEU A 570 -15.57 -14.52 35.25
C LEU A 570 -14.16 -14.96 35.69
N ILE A 571 -13.17 -14.06 35.55
CA ILE A 571 -11.78 -14.28 35.95
C ILE A 571 -11.67 -14.48 37.47
N GLU A 572 -12.26 -13.58 38.27
CA GLU A 572 -12.21 -13.67 39.75
C GLU A 572 -12.84 -14.97 40.29
N ASN A 573 -13.84 -15.51 39.60
CA ASN A 573 -14.51 -16.76 39.98
C ASN A 573 -13.91 -18.02 39.33
N GLY A 574 -12.84 -17.89 38.53
CA GLY A 574 -12.20 -19.02 37.85
C GLY A 574 -13.10 -19.71 36.82
N GLN A 575 -13.99 -18.96 36.18
CA GLN A 575 -14.84 -19.46 35.09
C GLN A 575 -14.08 -19.45 33.76
N ASP A 576 -14.58 -20.21 32.79
CA ASP A 576 -14.00 -20.24 31.43
C ASP A 576 -14.07 -18.86 30.78
N ILE A 577 -13.00 -18.47 30.08
CA ILE A 577 -12.87 -17.19 29.40
C ILE A 577 -12.43 -17.38 27.94
N PRO A 578 -12.78 -16.45 27.04
CA PRO A 578 -12.26 -16.45 25.66
C PRO A 578 -10.73 -16.37 25.62
N LEU A 579 -10.10 -17.34 24.95
CA LEU A 579 -8.66 -17.43 24.72
C LEU A 579 -8.40 -17.90 23.28
N GLY A 580 -7.19 -17.67 22.78
CA GLY A 580 -6.76 -18.15 21.45
C GLY A 580 -7.41 -17.38 20.29
N GLY A 581 -7.72 -18.09 19.20
CA GLY A 581 -8.36 -17.52 18.01
C GLY A 581 -9.84 -17.91 17.83
N ASP A 582 -10.58 -17.12 17.05
CA ASP A 582 -11.97 -17.37 16.66
C ASP A 582 -12.00 -18.42 15.54
N THR A 583 -11.69 -19.66 15.92
CA THR A 583 -11.21 -20.73 15.02
C THR A 583 -12.19 -21.04 13.89
N ASP A 584 -13.49 -21.15 14.17
CA ASP A 584 -14.55 -21.24 13.17
C ASP A 584 -15.62 -20.17 13.46
N PRO A 585 -15.59 -19.01 12.80
CA PRO A 585 -16.54 -17.92 13.08
C PRO A 585 -18.00 -18.28 12.76
N GLN A 586 -18.25 -19.40 12.07
CA GLN A 586 -19.60 -19.93 11.85
C GLN A 586 -20.10 -20.76 13.04
N ASN A 587 -19.18 -21.29 13.85
CA ASN A 587 -19.46 -22.09 15.04
C ASN A 587 -18.62 -21.55 16.22
N PRO A 588 -18.86 -20.29 16.64
CA PRO A 588 -18.00 -19.62 17.61
C PRO A 588 -18.17 -20.23 19.01
N THR A 589 -17.10 -20.25 19.80
CA THR A 589 -17.12 -20.75 21.19
C THR A 589 -17.13 -19.63 22.22
N TRP A 590 -16.58 -18.46 21.89
CA TRP A 590 -16.47 -17.33 22.83
C TRP A 590 -17.82 -16.74 23.21
N ASP A 591 -18.74 -16.68 22.24
CA ASP A 591 -20.06 -16.09 22.40
C ASP A 591 -20.86 -16.76 23.53
N ASP A 592 -20.71 -18.09 23.69
CA ASP A 592 -21.36 -18.87 24.75
C ASP A 592 -20.76 -18.64 26.14
N LEU A 593 -19.52 -18.15 26.23
CA LEU A 593 -18.85 -17.86 27.51
C LEU A 593 -19.23 -16.49 28.09
N LEU A 594 -19.69 -15.57 27.23
CA LEU A 594 -19.91 -14.17 27.56
C LEU A 594 -21.40 -13.85 27.78
N HIS A 595 -22.02 -14.54 28.74
CA HIS A 595 -23.45 -14.34 29.05
C HIS A 595 -23.74 -12.90 29.49
N GLY A 596 -24.51 -12.16 28.68
CA GLY A 596 -24.90 -10.78 28.96
C GLY A 596 -24.03 -9.73 28.26
N ALA A 597 -22.99 -10.13 27.54
CA ALA A 597 -22.21 -9.22 26.71
C ALA A 597 -23.01 -8.71 25.50
N VAL A 598 -22.70 -7.50 25.06
CA VAL A 598 -23.17 -6.95 23.79
C VAL A 598 -22.14 -7.31 22.72
N ILE A 599 -22.40 -8.39 21.97
CA ILE A 599 -21.51 -8.92 20.94
C ILE A 599 -21.87 -8.32 19.58
N LYS A 600 -20.88 -7.74 18.90
CA LYS A 600 -20.95 -7.33 17.49
C LYS A 600 -20.15 -8.30 16.65
N ARG A 601 -20.85 -9.20 15.95
CA ARG A 601 -20.28 -10.22 15.04
C ARG A 601 -20.96 -10.16 13.68
N ASP A 602 -20.31 -9.53 12.71
CA ASP A 602 -20.90 -9.27 11.38
C ASP A 602 -19.83 -8.99 10.31
N LYS A 603 -20.26 -8.61 9.10
CA LYS A 603 -19.38 -8.31 7.96
C LYS A 603 -18.92 -6.85 7.90
N GLN A 604 -19.31 -6.00 8.86
CA GLN A 604 -18.96 -4.58 8.87
C GLN A 604 -17.51 -4.38 9.33
N ALA A 605 -16.56 -4.68 8.44
CA ALA A 605 -15.11 -4.58 8.70
C ALA A 605 -14.57 -3.14 8.65
N ILE A 606 -15.46 -2.15 8.46
CA ILE A 606 -15.14 -0.73 8.49
C ILE A 606 -16.09 -0.04 9.46
N THR A 607 -15.56 0.56 10.51
CA THR A 607 -16.35 1.33 11.48
C THR A 607 -15.67 2.66 11.77
N THR A 608 -16.42 3.62 12.30
CA THR A 608 -15.84 4.77 13.02
C THR A 608 -15.59 4.40 14.48
N GLU A 609 -15.01 5.31 15.26
CA GLU A 609 -14.73 5.09 16.67
C GLU A 609 -15.99 4.71 17.48
N GLU A 610 -15.79 3.76 18.39
CA GLU A 610 -16.79 3.30 19.36
C GLU A 610 -16.15 3.20 20.73
N MET A 611 -16.91 3.46 21.80
CA MET A 611 -16.39 3.38 23.17
C MET A 611 -16.11 1.93 23.57
N PHE A 612 -14.95 1.71 24.17
CA PHE A 612 -14.57 0.46 24.81
C PHE A 612 -14.16 0.75 26.25
N SER A 613 -14.37 -0.21 27.14
CA SER A 613 -13.94 -0.15 28.53
C SER A 613 -13.01 -1.30 28.86
N ASP A 614 -12.24 -1.19 29.94
CA ASP A 614 -11.48 -2.31 30.49
C ASP A 614 -12.37 -3.58 30.54
N TYR A 615 -11.77 -4.71 30.16
CA TYR A 615 -12.41 -6.01 29.97
C TYR A 615 -13.28 -6.19 28.71
N ASP A 616 -13.50 -5.17 27.88
CA ASP A 616 -14.09 -5.37 26.55
C ASP A 616 -13.10 -6.08 25.61
N LEU A 617 -13.62 -6.79 24.60
CA LEU A 617 -12.83 -7.59 23.66
C LEU A 617 -12.85 -7.05 22.24
N TYR A 618 -11.72 -7.17 21.56
CA TYR A 618 -11.52 -6.85 20.15
C TYR A 618 -10.75 -7.98 19.46
N LEU A 619 -11.24 -8.46 18.30
CA LEU A 619 -10.51 -9.41 17.45
C LEU A 619 -9.75 -8.67 16.36
N ASN A 620 -8.42 -8.74 16.38
CA ASN A 620 -7.61 -8.31 15.24
C ASN A 620 -7.39 -9.51 14.31
N TYR A 621 -7.90 -9.44 13.09
CA TYR A 621 -7.77 -10.50 12.08
C TYR A 621 -6.91 -9.99 10.92
N MET A 622 -5.85 -10.70 10.55
CA MET A 622 -4.97 -10.42 9.41
C MET A 622 -5.30 -11.36 8.25
N ARG A 623 -5.34 -10.88 7.00
CA ARG A 623 -5.88 -11.67 5.87
C ARG A 623 -4.92 -12.76 5.37
N GLY A 624 -5.49 -13.75 4.68
CA GLY A 624 -4.74 -14.73 3.90
C GLY A 624 -4.41 -14.26 2.49
N GLY A 625 -3.58 -15.01 1.78
CA GLY A 625 -3.26 -14.81 0.36
C GLY A 625 -4.02 -15.76 -0.58
N PRO A 626 -4.06 -15.49 -1.89
CA PRO A 626 -4.80 -16.28 -2.88
C PRO A 626 -4.15 -17.64 -3.20
N GLY A 627 -4.96 -18.62 -3.62
CA GLY A 627 -4.51 -19.96 -4.02
C GLY A 627 -4.11 -20.10 -5.49
N PHE A 628 -3.46 -21.22 -5.83
CA PHE A 628 -3.03 -21.56 -7.19
C PHE A 628 -3.52 -22.96 -7.62
N GLY A 629 -4.06 -23.10 -8.83
CA GLY A 629 -4.49 -24.39 -9.40
C GLY A 629 -5.80 -24.94 -8.83
N ASP A 630 -6.38 -25.96 -9.46
CA ASP A 630 -7.62 -26.61 -8.98
C ASP A 630 -7.38 -27.29 -7.62
N PRO A 631 -8.18 -27.00 -6.58
CA PRO A 631 -8.09 -27.67 -5.28
C PRO A 631 -8.16 -29.20 -5.34
N LEU A 632 -8.84 -29.78 -6.34
CA LEU A 632 -8.90 -31.24 -6.49
C LEU A 632 -7.54 -31.87 -6.89
N ASP A 633 -6.59 -31.06 -7.35
CA ASP A 633 -5.23 -31.50 -7.72
C ASP A 633 -4.23 -31.40 -6.55
N ARG A 634 -4.65 -30.87 -5.39
CA ARG A 634 -3.79 -30.80 -4.19
C ARG A 634 -3.40 -32.22 -3.74
N ASP A 635 -2.18 -32.40 -3.24
CA ASP A 635 -1.78 -33.66 -2.61
C ASP A 635 -2.67 -33.91 -1.38
N PRO A 636 -3.42 -35.04 -1.32
CA PRO A 636 -4.25 -35.35 -0.15
C PRO A 636 -3.49 -35.32 1.17
N GLN A 637 -2.20 -35.67 1.17
CA GLN A 637 -1.41 -35.63 2.40
C GLN A 637 -1.25 -34.20 2.91
N SER A 638 -0.96 -33.23 2.02
CA SER A 638 -0.90 -31.82 2.40
C SER A 638 -2.21 -31.30 2.98
N VAL A 639 -3.37 -31.83 2.56
CA VAL A 639 -4.66 -31.47 3.17
C VAL A 639 -4.78 -32.03 4.59
N ALA A 640 -4.33 -33.27 4.84
CA ALA A 640 -4.30 -33.81 6.20
C ALA A 640 -3.37 -32.98 7.10
N ASP A 641 -2.19 -32.60 6.58
CA ASP A 641 -1.22 -31.77 7.30
C ASP A 641 -1.79 -30.37 7.59
N ASP A 642 -2.49 -29.76 6.62
CA ASP A 642 -3.17 -28.48 6.82
C ASP A 642 -4.23 -28.54 7.92
N VAL A 643 -5.01 -29.63 8.00
CA VAL A 643 -6.05 -29.79 9.03
C VAL A 643 -5.42 -30.02 10.40
N ASN A 644 -4.44 -30.91 10.51
CA ASN A 644 -3.73 -31.15 11.77
C ASN A 644 -2.95 -29.92 12.25
N GLY A 645 -2.42 -29.11 11.32
CA GLY A 645 -1.69 -27.87 11.60
C GLY A 645 -2.56 -26.63 11.84
N GLY A 646 -3.89 -26.74 11.76
CA GLY A 646 -4.80 -25.61 11.98
C GLY A 646 -4.88 -24.60 10.84
N TYR A 647 -4.37 -24.93 9.65
CA TYR A 647 -4.46 -24.08 8.46
C TYR A 647 -5.81 -24.19 7.76
N VAL A 648 -6.45 -25.36 7.82
CA VAL A 648 -7.74 -25.64 7.18
C VAL A 648 -8.66 -26.33 8.17
N LEU A 649 -9.92 -25.90 8.26
CA LEU A 649 -10.93 -26.61 9.05
C LEU A 649 -11.28 -27.95 8.39
N GLU A 650 -11.42 -29.02 9.20
CA GLU A 650 -11.68 -30.39 8.72
C GLU A 650 -12.88 -30.46 7.76
N ARG A 651 -13.95 -29.70 8.02
CA ARG A 651 -15.16 -29.65 7.17
C ARG A 651 -14.87 -29.34 5.70
N PHE A 652 -13.80 -28.57 5.42
CA PHE A 652 -13.42 -28.20 4.07
C PHE A 652 -12.51 -29.20 3.36
N ALA A 653 -11.86 -30.12 4.09
CA ALA A 653 -11.01 -31.15 3.48
C ALA A 653 -11.78 -31.94 2.41
N LYS A 654 -12.98 -32.41 2.77
CA LYS A 654 -13.87 -33.12 1.85
C LYS A 654 -14.56 -32.16 0.87
N GLN A 655 -15.15 -31.07 1.36
CA GLN A 655 -16.00 -30.19 0.56
C GLN A 655 -15.23 -29.47 -0.57
N VAL A 656 -13.99 -29.07 -0.33
CA VAL A 656 -13.20 -28.25 -1.26
C VAL A 656 -12.19 -29.09 -2.03
N TYR A 657 -11.45 -29.97 -1.34
CA TYR A 657 -10.35 -30.74 -1.93
C TYR A 657 -10.72 -32.17 -2.33
N GLY A 658 -11.95 -32.60 -1.98
CA GLY A 658 -12.40 -33.98 -2.17
C GLY A 658 -11.60 -35.00 -1.34
N VAL A 659 -10.93 -34.56 -0.27
CA VAL A 659 -10.08 -35.41 0.57
C VAL A 659 -10.88 -35.92 1.74
N VAL A 660 -10.93 -37.24 1.88
CA VAL A 660 -11.59 -37.91 2.99
C VAL A 660 -10.53 -38.25 4.04
N LEU A 661 -10.70 -37.71 5.23
CA LEU A 661 -9.83 -37.94 6.38
C LEU A 661 -10.47 -38.96 7.33
N LYS A 662 -9.63 -39.71 8.03
CA LYS A 662 -10.03 -40.62 9.10
C LYS A 662 -9.10 -40.49 10.30
N GLN A 663 -9.62 -40.82 11.48
CA GLN A 663 -8.81 -40.85 12.69
C GLN A 663 -7.69 -41.88 12.57
N GLY A 664 -6.44 -41.42 12.72
CA GLY A 664 -5.24 -42.25 12.88
C GLY A 664 -4.72 -42.22 14.32
N GLY A 665 -3.54 -42.80 14.54
CA GLY A 665 -2.91 -42.87 15.86
C GLY A 665 -2.48 -41.51 16.43
N ASP A 666 -1.91 -40.65 15.57
CA ASP A 666 -1.33 -39.35 15.97
C ASP A 666 -2.02 -38.14 15.30
N GLY A 667 -3.27 -38.30 14.82
CA GLY A 667 -4.03 -37.23 14.14
C GLY A 667 -4.91 -37.74 13.01
N LEU A 668 -5.42 -36.83 12.17
CA LEU A 668 -6.18 -37.19 10.98
C LEU A 668 -5.25 -37.66 9.86
N THR A 669 -5.63 -38.74 9.20
CA THR A 669 -4.86 -39.35 8.09
C THR A 669 -5.73 -39.53 6.86
N VAL A 670 -5.10 -39.60 5.68
CA VAL A 670 -5.82 -39.70 4.40
C VAL A 670 -6.41 -41.09 4.20
N ASP A 671 -7.70 -41.15 3.86
CA ASP A 671 -8.29 -42.32 3.22
C ASP A 671 -8.19 -42.19 1.69
N ARG A 672 -7.19 -42.86 1.09
CA ARG A 672 -6.86 -42.70 -0.33
C ARG A 672 -7.98 -43.18 -1.26
N GLU A 673 -8.57 -44.33 -0.97
CA GLU A 673 -9.63 -44.91 -1.80
C GLU A 673 -10.90 -44.04 -1.74
N ALA A 674 -11.31 -43.63 -0.54
CA ALA A 674 -12.46 -42.74 -0.38
C ALA A 674 -12.22 -41.36 -0.99
N THR A 675 -10.99 -40.83 -0.92
CA THR A 675 -10.60 -39.57 -1.57
C THR A 675 -10.71 -39.64 -3.09
N GLU A 676 -10.22 -40.72 -3.71
CA GLU A 676 -10.35 -40.90 -5.17
C GLU A 676 -11.82 -41.00 -5.62
N ALA A 677 -12.65 -41.69 -4.84
CA ALA A 677 -14.07 -41.81 -5.10
C ALA A 677 -14.80 -40.46 -4.94
N GLU A 678 -14.46 -39.69 -3.90
CA GLU A 678 -15.04 -38.37 -3.64
C GLU A 678 -14.65 -37.37 -4.73
N ARG A 679 -13.37 -37.31 -5.14
CA ARG A 679 -12.93 -36.44 -6.25
C ARG A 679 -13.67 -36.74 -7.55
N LYS A 680 -13.88 -38.02 -7.89
CA LYS A 680 -14.72 -38.41 -9.04
C LYS A 680 -16.17 -37.96 -8.90
N THR A 681 -16.71 -38.00 -7.68
CA THR A 681 -18.07 -37.52 -7.37
C THR A 681 -18.18 -36.00 -7.57
N ILE A 682 -17.22 -35.23 -7.06
CA ILE A 682 -17.17 -33.77 -7.23
C ILE A 682 -17.04 -33.41 -8.71
N LEU A 683 -16.19 -34.09 -9.48
CA LEU A 683 -16.07 -33.86 -10.93
C LEU A 683 -17.40 -34.07 -11.66
N LYS A 684 -18.12 -35.15 -11.35
CA LYS A 684 -19.46 -35.39 -11.91
C LYS A 684 -20.45 -34.31 -11.49
N SER A 685 -20.41 -33.87 -10.23
CA SER A 685 -21.26 -32.79 -9.72
C SER A 685 -20.99 -31.47 -10.45
N ARG A 686 -19.72 -31.09 -10.63
CA ARG A 686 -19.33 -29.88 -11.39
C ARG A 686 -19.88 -29.91 -12.81
N ILE A 687 -19.78 -31.04 -13.51
CA ILE A 687 -20.36 -31.20 -14.86
C ILE A 687 -21.89 -31.09 -14.83
N ALA A 688 -22.55 -31.67 -13.82
CA ALA A 688 -24.00 -31.67 -13.71
C ALA A 688 -24.60 -30.30 -13.35
N THR A 689 -23.89 -29.47 -12.57
CA THR A 689 -24.35 -28.14 -12.15
C THR A 689 -23.90 -27.01 -13.07
N ALA A 690 -22.84 -27.23 -13.86
CA ALA A 690 -22.35 -26.24 -14.80
C ALA A 690 -23.33 -26.06 -15.97
N ILE A 691 -23.55 -24.80 -16.34
CA ILE A 691 -24.25 -24.42 -17.56
C ILE A 691 -23.25 -23.82 -18.55
N PRO A 692 -23.47 -23.94 -19.88
CA PRO A 692 -22.63 -23.28 -20.86
C PRO A 692 -22.55 -21.76 -20.59
N ALA A 693 -21.36 -21.18 -20.72
CA ALA A 693 -21.14 -19.75 -20.43
C ALA A 693 -22.05 -18.82 -21.27
N GLN A 694 -22.42 -19.24 -22.48
CA GLN A 694 -23.36 -18.50 -23.31
C GLN A 694 -24.77 -18.44 -22.72
N GLU A 695 -25.24 -19.53 -22.11
CA GLU A 695 -26.54 -19.58 -21.44
C GLU A 695 -26.57 -18.66 -20.21
N TRP A 696 -25.54 -18.76 -19.37
CA TRP A 696 -25.36 -17.83 -18.25
C TRP A 696 -25.32 -16.37 -18.72
N ARG A 697 -24.55 -16.07 -19.78
CA ARG A 697 -24.41 -14.70 -20.33
C ARG A 697 -25.75 -14.15 -20.82
N MET A 698 -26.63 -14.97 -21.41
CA MET A 698 -27.96 -14.51 -21.83
C MET A 698 -28.82 -14.10 -20.63
N LYS A 699 -28.82 -14.91 -19.56
CA LYS A 699 -29.55 -14.60 -18.33
C LYS A 699 -29.00 -13.34 -17.64
N GLU A 700 -27.68 -13.21 -17.56
CA GLU A 700 -27.07 -12.04 -16.92
C GLU A 700 -27.29 -10.76 -17.74
N ARG A 701 -27.30 -10.87 -19.07
CA ARG A 701 -27.70 -9.76 -19.96
C ARG A 701 -29.13 -9.28 -19.67
N GLU A 702 -30.07 -10.18 -19.41
CA GLU A 702 -31.44 -9.80 -19.03
C GLU A 702 -31.46 -9.01 -17.71
N ASN A 703 -30.68 -9.44 -16.71
CA ASN A 703 -30.52 -8.69 -15.46
C ASN A 703 -29.94 -7.28 -15.71
N ILE A 704 -28.93 -7.16 -16.58
CA ILE A 704 -28.32 -5.88 -16.96
C ILE A 704 -29.33 -4.97 -17.66
N LEU A 705 -30.08 -5.48 -18.64
CA LEU A 705 -31.12 -4.74 -19.34
C LEU A 705 -32.22 -4.24 -18.39
N ALA A 706 -32.59 -5.07 -17.41
CA ALA A 706 -33.55 -4.76 -16.37
C ALA A 706 -32.96 -3.92 -15.21
N LYS A 707 -31.67 -3.53 -15.26
CA LYS A 707 -30.94 -2.84 -14.18
C LYS A 707 -31.10 -3.53 -12.82
N THR A 708 -31.17 -4.86 -12.82
CA THR A 708 -31.39 -5.69 -11.62
C THR A 708 -30.06 -6.00 -10.95
N ALA A 709 -29.51 -5.02 -10.25
CA ALA A 709 -28.31 -5.14 -9.41
C ALA A 709 -28.39 -4.21 -8.21
N ALA A 710 -27.60 -4.46 -7.16
CA ALA A 710 -27.52 -3.57 -6.01
C ALA A 710 -26.94 -2.19 -6.41
N THR A 711 -27.29 -1.14 -5.68
CA THR A 711 -26.95 0.26 -6.02
C THR A 711 -25.44 0.49 -6.12
N GLN A 712 -24.64 -0.12 -5.25
CA GLN A 712 -23.18 -0.06 -5.27
C GLN A 712 -22.56 -0.68 -6.54
N VAL A 713 -23.19 -1.72 -7.12
CA VAL A 713 -22.75 -2.32 -8.38
C VAL A 713 -23.09 -1.39 -9.55
N GLN A 714 -24.30 -0.84 -9.54
CA GLN A 714 -24.74 0.11 -10.56
C GLN A 714 -23.90 1.40 -10.54
N GLN A 715 -23.60 1.93 -9.36
CA GLN A 715 -22.78 3.13 -9.17
C GLN A 715 -21.35 2.92 -9.67
N MET A 716 -20.74 1.78 -9.34
CA MET A 716 -19.42 1.40 -9.83
C MET A 716 -19.35 1.45 -11.35
N PHE A 717 -20.28 0.79 -12.06
CA PHE A 717 -20.32 0.81 -13.52
C PHE A 717 -20.60 2.19 -14.10
N ALA A 718 -21.57 2.93 -13.54
CA ALA A 718 -21.92 4.27 -14.03
C ALA A 718 -20.73 5.25 -13.93
N ALA A 719 -20.01 5.26 -12.81
CA ALA A 719 -18.81 6.07 -12.62
C ALA A 719 -17.68 5.65 -13.58
N SER A 720 -17.44 4.34 -13.71
CA SER A 720 -16.43 3.78 -14.61
C SER A 720 -16.70 4.07 -16.09
N PHE A 721 -17.95 4.02 -16.55
CA PHE A 721 -18.29 4.34 -17.94
C PHE A 721 -17.99 5.80 -18.27
N LYS A 722 -18.33 6.72 -17.37
CA LYS A 722 -18.06 8.15 -17.55
C LYS A 722 -16.58 8.47 -17.69
N LEU A 723 -15.73 7.83 -16.88
CA LEU A 723 -14.27 8.06 -16.88
C LEU A 723 -13.53 7.18 -17.90
N GLY A 724 -14.15 6.11 -18.41
CA GLY A 724 -13.55 5.19 -19.36
C GLY A 724 -14.47 4.84 -20.53
N PRO A 725 -14.59 5.71 -21.54
CA PRO A 725 -15.44 5.46 -22.71
C PRO A 725 -15.08 4.18 -23.47
N ARG A 726 -13.79 3.76 -23.47
CA ARG A 726 -13.38 2.48 -24.04
C ARG A 726 -13.98 1.31 -23.26
N PHE A 727 -13.97 1.39 -21.93
CA PHE A 727 -14.56 0.38 -21.07
C PHE A 727 -16.08 0.29 -21.25
N GLU A 728 -16.79 1.43 -21.36
CA GLU A 728 -18.23 1.43 -21.67
C GLU A 728 -18.51 0.75 -23.01
N LYS A 729 -17.74 1.08 -24.06
CA LYS A 729 -17.89 0.49 -25.38
C LYS A 729 -17.64 -1.02 -25.36
N GLU A 730 -16.58 -1.47 -24.68
CA GLU A 730 -16.25 -2.88 -24.53
C GLU A 730 -17.34 -3.62 -23.74
N PHE A 731 -17.87 -3.02 -22.67
CA PHE A 731 -18.97 -3.57 -21.89
C PHE A 731 -20.25 -3.74 -22.72
N ARG A 732 -20.66 -2.68 -23.44
CA ARG A 732 -21.84 -2.71 -24.33
C ARG A 732 -21.71 -3.76 -25.43
N ALA A 733 -20.53 -3.85 -26.05
CA ALA A 733 -20.26 -4.85 -27.07
C ALA A 733 -20.26 -6.28 -26.49
N PHE A 734 -19.64 -6.48 -25.31
CA PHE A 734 -19.62 -7.78 -24.64
C PHE A 734 -21.01 -8.21 -24.17
N TRP A 735 -21.92 -7.31 -23.84
CA TRP A 735 -23.28 -7.64 -23.42
C TRP A 735 -24.33 -7.46 -24.50
N ASP A 736 -23.94 -7.07 -25.72
CA ASP A 736 -24.87 -6.80 -26.83
C ASP A 736 -26.04 -5.88 -26.40
N LEU A 737 -25.72 -4.76 -25.76
CA LEU A 737 -26.71 -3.83 -25.22
C LEU A 737 -27.13 -2.81 -26.28
N PRO A 738 -28.44 -2.48 -26.40
CA PRO A 738 -28.90 -1.46 -27.33
C PRO A 738 -28.41 -0.07 -26.89
N GLU A 739 -28.27 0.85 -27.85
CA GLU A 739 -27.90 2.24 -27.56
C GLU A 739 -28.91 2.94 -26.62
N SER A 740 -30.17 2.51 -26.63
CA SER A 740 -31.21 3.01 -25.73
C SER A 740 -31.00 2.63 -24.27
N TRP A 741 -30.24 1.57 -23.98
CA TRP A 741 -29.88 1.22 -22.62
C TRP A 741 -28.81 2.18 -22.12
N THR A 742 -29.08 2.87 -21.02
CA THR A 742 -28.15 3.82 -20.40
C THR A 742 -28.22 3.66 -18.89
N ILE A 743 -27.13 3.99 -18.22
CA ILE A 743 -27.06 4.06 -16.77
C ILE A 743 -26.23 5.28 -16.40
N SER A 744 -26.76 6.10 -15.50
CA SER A 744 -26.11 7.31 -15.00
C SER A 744 -26.20 7.33 -13.47
N GLU A 745 -25.25 7.98 -12.81
CA GLU A 745 -25.26 8.04 -11.35
C GLU A 745 -26.46 8.82 -10.80
N GLU A 746 -26.97 9.79 -11.57
CA GLU A 746 -28.10 10.61 -11.14
C GLU A 746 -29.43 9.83 -11.10
N GLU A 747 -29.54 8.70 -11.79
CA GLU A 747 -30.71 7.83 -11.78
C GLU A 747 -30.78 6.89 -10.57
N LEU A 748 -29.69 6.74 -9.81
CA LEU A 748 -29.56 5.67 -8.80
C LEU A 748 -30.17 6.00 -7.43
N GLY A 749 -30.66 7.22 -7.23
CA GLY A 749 -31.29 7.63 -5.96
C GLY A 749 -30.33 7.71 -4.77
N ILE A 750 -29.03 7.77 -5.03
CA ILE A 750 -27.95 7.93 -4.03
C ILE A 750 -27.21 9.26 -4.22
N PRO A 751 -26.49 9.78 -3.21
CA PRO A 751 -25.67 10.96 -3.38
C PRO A 751 -24.61 10.79 -4.48
N SER A 752 -24.44 11.82 -5.32
CA SER A 752 -23.48 11.84 -6.44
C SER A 752 -22.59 13.10 -6.43
N TYR A 753 -22.35 13.67 -5.25
CA TYR A 753 -21.45 14.82 -5.07
C TYR A 753 -20.05 14.49 -5.58
N GLY A 754 -19.42 15.44 -6.28
CA GLY A 754 -18.11 15.23 -6.91
C GLY A 754 -18.14 14.50 -8.25
N SER A 755 -19.30 13.99 -8.71
CA SER A 755 -19.40 13.27 -9.99
C SER A 755 -19.14 14.16 -11.21
N ARG A 756 -19.49 15.45 -11.16
CA ARG A 756 -19.37 16.41 -12.27
C ARG A 756 -18.51 17.63 -11.97
N TYR A 757 -18.45 18.04 -10.70
CA TYR A 757 -17.78 19.26 -10.28
C TYR A 757 -16.61 18.89 -9.36
N SER A 758 -15.42 19.17 -9.85
CA SER A 758 -14.14 18.98 -9.18
C SER A 758 -13.30 20.25 -9.31
N MET A 759 -12.31 20.42 -8.44
CA MET A 759 -11.32 21.49 -8.54
C MET A 759 -9.94 20.92 -8.19
N ASP A 760 -9.05 20.85 -9.17
CA ASP A 760 -7.73 20.25 -9.02
C ASP A 760 -6.81 21.15 -8.19
N LEU A 761 -5.75 20.57 -7.60
CA LEU A 761 -4.74 21.34 -6.88
C LEU A 761 -4.05 22.37 -7.80
N SER A 762 -3.81 22.02 -9.07
CA SER A 762 -3.15 22.87 -10.07
C SER A 762 -3.92 24.15 -10.43
N GLU A 763 -5.21 24.24 -10.06
CA GLU A 763 -6.01 25.45 -10.27
C GLU A 763 -5.74 26.53 -9.21
N LEU A 764 -4.99 26.22 -8.16
CA LEU A 764 -4.59 27.21 -7.17
C LEU A 764 -3.41 28.08 -7.68
N PRO A 765 -3.31 29.35 -7.25
CA PRO A 765 -2.21 30.23 -7.64
C PRO A 765 -0.83 29.66 -7.28
N ASP A 766 0.12 29.83 -8.20
CA ASP A 766 1.53 29.41 -8.07
C ASP A 766 1.76 27.89 -7.91
N VAL A 767 0.74 27.07 -8.15
CA VAL A 767 0.89 25.61 -8.16
C VAL A 767 1.27 25.13 -9.55
N LYS A 768 2.39 24.41 -9.62
CA LYS A 768 2.90 23.66 -10.76
C LYS A 768 3.06 22.21 -10.33
N THR A 769 2.09 21.38 -10.70
CA THR A 769 2.13 19.94 -10.44
C THR A 769 3.12 19.26 -11.39
N VAL A 770 3.73 18.16 -10.95
CA VAL A 770 4.62 17.35 -11.77
C VAL A 770 3.83 16.17 -12.33
N GLN A 771 3.82 16.02 -13.66
CA GLN A 771 3.14 14.90 -14.32
C GLN A 771 4.12 13.73 -14.53
N PHE A 772 3.71 12.54 -14.10
CA PHE A 772 4.50 11.30 -14.21
C PHE A 772 3.84 10.23 -15.08
N VAL A 773 2.56 10.41 -15.43
CA VAL A 773 1.74 9.44 -16.14
C VAL A 773 1.03 10.07 -17.33
N GLU A 774 0.64 9.24 -18.30
CA GLU A 774 -0.41 9.62 -19.25
C GLU A 774 -1.75 9.65 -18.50
N GLU A 775 -2.57 10.69 -18.70
CA GLU A 775 -3.84 10.88 -17.97
C GLU A 775 -5.06 11.11 -18.85
#